data_AF-A0A965LBY3-F1
#
_entry.id   AF-A0A965LBY3-F1
#
_cell.length_a   1.000
_cell.length_b   1.000
_cell.length_c   1.000
_cell.angle_alpha   90.00
_cell.angle_beta   90.00
_cell.angle_gamma   90.00
#
_symmetry.space_group_name_H-M   'P 1'
#
loop_
_entity.id
_entity.type
_entity.pdbx_description
1 polymer ?
#
loop_
_entity_poly.entity_id
_entity_poly.type
_entity_poly.pdbx_seq_one_letter_code
_entity_poly.pdbx_strand_id
1 'polypeptide(L)'
;MMAQLCRRMDALGSAPTSLSMGIRSSFPESFRPSVRQIRPEPTGHPTSCIRQDLGQFEAMRCFALSLLAFTGLCSHLLGAVRTKVDLVNLTPEIKPGQTALIAARFRCDPHFHIYWKNPGDAGQAPSVTWSDKAGTTTSEFIWPGPGLLDQAGVMNFVYEAESLILIKVSIPDSARGDLLLKGKIEWLECDDAGCYPHEKEVTLALKVGGQNDAYKYDPKLYAELNPSLATTGEINGKTLRVTVPAGQKLKGTWFPERNFVTPNATFKQKHLGDTVDFSLVDATETLNSGPINFVTKTAEGGFVNIAVKIAAPAQRLDAPSNSSHGEWTPWSLEAQAKALAEGKIVYVDFTARWCATCQVNKRVYTQEAVLKALADHHVVMLKADWTKKDAVIAAELNKYGRTGIPLNIILKQGQPTAILSEALTGGEVISALEAVAAGKPYQASSITHPFVIWLLLAFGGGILLNLMPCVFPMIGLKVLAFAREAGASRHTVIKNGLLYSAGVIVSFITLAGLIIALKASGSSVGWGFQMQSPGFVLGTCVLMVVLGLSLAGTFEIGSSFAGIAAGAGDAGVGSFFSGILATAVATPCTAPGLGAALGFAMDKDRSTSETILFFTVIGLGMALPYLLLSIFPRLAALLPRPGEWMETLKQAMAFPLFAYALYLLWVLNALVDDAGWVRDASLGLALIAASCWILGRWAAPHRTDAERRYGRITAGLIFVGTLVYLFGSLP
;
A
#
# COMPACT_ATOMS: atom_id res chain seq x y z
N MET A 1 11.59 49.29 -0.34
CA MET A 1 12.86 49.02 0.36
C MET A 1 13.08 47.51 0.46
N MET A 2 13.35 46.86 -0.68
CA MET A 2 13.92 45.50 -0.77
C MET A 2 15.03 45.53 -1.84
N ALA A 3 15.87 46.56 -1.76
CA ALA A 3 17.01 46.82 -2.63
C ALA A 3 18.34 46.76 -1.86
N GLN A 4 18.41 46.00 -0.75
CA GLN A 4 19.54 46.11 0.19
C GLN A 4 20.14 44.80 0.72
N LEU A 5 19.77 43.63 0.18
CA LEU A 5 20.37 42.35 0.61
C LEU A 5 21.21 41.63 -0.46
N CYS A 6 21.49 42.26 -1.61
CA CYS A 6 22.57 41.83 -2.53
C CYS A 6 23.91 42.56 -2.27
N ARG A 7 24.06 43.26 -1.13
CA ARG A 7 25.30 43.95 -0.75
C ARG A 7 25.94 43.31 0.48
N ARG A 8 26.47 42.10 0.32
CA ARG A 8 27.51 41.50 1.17
C ARG A 8 27.85 40.13 0.60
N MET A 9 28.82 40.07 -0.30
CA MET A 9 29.73 38.93 -0.48
C MET A 9 30.83 39.17 -1.53
N ASP A 10 30.96 40.39 -2.08
CA ASP A 10 32.17 40.81 -2.80
C ASP A 10 33.09 41.62 -1.86
N ALA A 11 33.86 40.90 -1.05
CA ALA A 11 35.08 41.42 -0.44
C ALA A 11 35.96 40.23 -0.03
N LEU A 12 36.92 39.87 -0.89
CA LEU A 12 38.26 39.37 -0.54
C LEU A 12 39.01 39.05 -1.83
N GLY A 13 39.96 39.90 -2.22
CA GLY A 13 40.78 39.68 -3.40
C GLY A 13 41.55 40.92 -3.87
N SER A 14 42.26 41.57 -2.96
CA SER A 14 43.24 42.61 -3.27
C SER A 14 44.54 41.99 -3.82
N ALA A 15 45.01 42.44 -4.99
CA ALA A 15 46.41 42.82 -5.21
C ALA A 15 46.61 43.52 -6.59
N PRO A 16 47.60 44.44 -6.73
CA PRO A 16 47.60 45.47 -7.77
C PRO A 16 48.80 45.42 -8.74
N THR A 17 48.62 45.94 -9.96
CA THR A 17 49.64 46.47 -10.89
C THR A 17 48.87 46.93 -12.13
N SER A 18 49.12 48.02 -12.85
CA SER A 18 49.96 49.20 -12.72
C SER A 18 49.67 50.05 -13.97
N LEU A 19 49.83 51.37 -13.85
CA LEU A 19 50.16 52.33 -14.92
C LEU A 19 49.09 52.84 -15.92
N SER A 20 48.90 54.16 -15.79
CA SER A 20 48.78 55.24 -16.80
C SER A 20 47.54 55.29 -17.68
N MET A 21 46.66 56.30 -17.55
CA MET A 21 46.82 57.70 -18.05
C MET A 21 46.91 57.69 -19.59
N GLY A 22 46.01 58.26 -20.38
CA GLY A 22 44.81 59.06 -20.13
C GLY A 22 44.23 59.55 -21.47
N ILE A 23 43.31 60.53 -21.35
CA ILE A 23 42.99 61.57 -22.35
C ILE A 23 42.11 61.08 -23.53
N ARG A 24 40.81 61.42 -23.51
CA ARG A 24 40.13 62.47 -24.32
C ARG A 24 40.38 62.28 -25.83
N SER A 25 39.39 62.29 -26.73
CA SER A 25 38.29 63.25 -26.88
C SER A 25 37.52 62.93 -28.17
N SER A 26 36.21 63.21 -28.18
CA SER A 26 35.48 63.96 -29.23
C SER A 26 35.45 63.39 -30.67
N PHE A 27 34.32 62.83 -31.13
CA PHE A 27 33.25 63.50 -31.94
C PHE A 27 33.40 63.22 -33.46
N PRO A 28 32.40 63.45 -34.34
CA PRO A 28 31.54 62.39 -34.92
C PRO A 28 31.57 62.35 -36.48
N GLU A 29 30.54 61.70 -37.04
CA GLU A 29 29.93 61.94 -38.37
C GLU A 29 30.40 61.16 -39.63
N SER A 30 29.50 60.26 -40.04
CA SER A 30 28.85 60.22 -41.37
C SER A 30 29.52 59.52 -42.57
N PHE A 31 28.64 59.05 -43.47
CA PHE A 31 28.83 58.51 -44.84
C PHE A 31 29.05 57.00 -45.06
N ARG A 32 27.92 56.30 -45.25
CA ARG A 32 27.43 55.47 -46.39
C ARG A 32 28.42 54.77 -47.39
N PRO A 33 27.92 53.74 -48.12
CA PRO A 33 28.54 52.42 -48.26
C PRO A 33 29.34 52.20 -49.55
N SER A 34 30.19 51.17 -49.58
CA SER A 34 30.80 50.66 -50.81
C SER A 34 30.95 49.14 -50.78
N VAL A 35 30.52 48.51 -51.87
CA VAL A 35 30.55 47.09 -52.19
C VAL A 35 31.82 46.76 -52.96
N ARG A 36 32.32 45.52 -52.81
CA ARG A 36 33.44 44.80 -53.48
C ARG A 36 34.66 44.67 -52.54
N GLN A 37 35.35 43.53 -52.45
CA GLN A 37 35.60 42.53 -53.48
C GLN A 37 36.09 41.24 -52.81
N ILE A 38 35.66 40.08 -53.34
CA ILE A 38 36.19 38.76 -53.01
C ILE A 38 37.54 38.57 -53.72
N ARG A 39 38.57 38.13 -52.99
CA ARG A 39 39.58 37.17 -53.49
C ARG A 39 40.14 36.30 -52.35
N PRO A 40 40.56 35.06 -52.65
CA PRO A 40 40.79 33.99 -51.67
C PRO A 40 42.28 33.70 -51.43
N GLU A 41 42.63 33.13 -50.27
CA GLU A 41 43.70 32.14 -49.99
C GLU A 41 43.91 31.99 -48.46
N PRO A 42 44.58 30.95 -47.94
CA PRO A 42 44.50 29.52 -48.23
C PRO A 42 44.24 28.67 -46.97
N THR A 43 44.03 27.38 -47.21
CA THR A 43 43.78 26.26 -46.30
C THR A 43 44.71 26.13 -45.08
N GLY A 44 44.11 25.96 -43.89
CA GLY A 44 44.74 25.38 -42.70
C GLY A 44 43.78 24.37 -42.04
N HIS A 45 44.20 23.11 -41.91
CA HIS A 45 43.43 22.00 -41.35
C HIS A 45 43.12 22.14 -39.83
N PRO A 46 42.05 21.50 -39.33
CA PRO A 46 41.60 21.63 -37.94
C PRO A 46 42.20 20.53 -37.04
N THR A 47 42.94 20.92 -36.00
CA THR A 47 43.40 20.02 -34.92
C THR A 47 42.55 20.10 -33.65
N SER A 48 41.42 20.81 -33.64
CA SER A 48 40.64 21.04 -32.41
C SER A 48 39.47 20.07 -32.16
N CYS A 49 39.14 19.15 -33.09
CA CYS A 49 37.89 18.38 -33.01
C CYS A 49 38.00 17.02 -32.30
N ILE A 50 39.21 16.52 -31.99
CA ILE A 50 39.39 15.16 -31.42
C ILE A 50 39.40 15.15 -29.88
N ARG A 51 39.50 16.31 -29.21
CA ARG A 51 39.62 16.37 -27.74
C ARG A 51 38.30 16.35 -26.98
N GLN A 52 37.15 16.45 -27.65
CA GLN A 52 35.82 16.49 -27.01
C GLN A 52 35.12 15.11 -26.91
N ASP A 53 35.46 14.14 -27.77
CA ASP A 53 34.80 12.82 -27.78
C ASP A 53 35.31 11.85 -26.70
N LEU A 54 36.54 12.04 -26.21
CA LEU A 54 37.10 11.22 -25.12
C LEU A 54 36.45 11.52 -23.76
N GLY A 55 35.99 12.76 -23.52
CA GLY A 55 35.37 13.16 -22.25
C GLY A 55 33.96 12.61 -22.03
N GLN A 56 33.20 12.33 -23.10
CA GLN A 56 31.83 11.80 -22.99
C GLN A 56 31.80 10.29 -22.70
N PHE A 57 32.75 9.51 -23.23
CA PHE A 57 32.91 8.10 -22.87
C PHE A 57 33.43 7.92 -21.45
N GLU A 58 34.31 8.81 -20.97
CA GLU A 58 34.72 8.84 -19.56
C GLU A 58 33.58 9.24 -18.64
N ALA A 59 32.74 10.22 -19.00
CA ALA A 59 31.57 10.58 -18.19
C ALA A 59 30.57 9.42 -18.05
N MET A 60 30.37 8.60 -19.09
CA MET A 60 29.46 7.45 -19.04
C MET A 60 30.04 6.26 -18.26
N ARG A 61 31.36 6.04 -18.32
CA ARG A 61 32.07 5.09 -17.44
C ARG A 61 32.09 5.57 -15.98
N CYS A 62 32.32 6.86 -15.75
CA CYS A 62 32.25 7.47 -14.43
C CYS A 62 30.82 7.40 -13.86
N PHE A 63 29.79 7.53 -14.70
CA PHE A 63 28.39 7.40 -14.26
C PHE A 63 28.04 5.95 -13.89
N ALA A 64 28.46 4.96 -14.68
CA ALA A 64 28.30 3.53 -14.37
C ALA A 64 29.10 3.11 -13.13
N LEU A 65 30.33 3.63 -12.96
CA LEU A 65 31.15 3.45 -11.77
C LEU A 65 30.57 4.17 -10.55
N SER A 66 29.95 5.34 -10.72
CA SER A 66 29.24 6.03 -9.65
C SER A 66 27.93 5.35 -9.29
N LEU A 67 27.26 4.66 -10.23
CA LEU A 67 26.07 3.85 -9.97
C LEU A 67 26.44 2.57 -9.18
N LEU A 68 27.58 1.93 -9.52
CA LEU A 68 28.19 0.84 -8.76
C LEU A 68 28.71 1.29 -7.37
N ALA A 69 29.25 2.51 -7.29
CA ALA A 69 29.64 3.13 -6.02
C ALA A 69 28.42 3.57 -5.20
N PHE A 70 27.29 3.95 -5.82
CA PHE A 70 26.04 4.28 -5.13
C PHE A 70 25.36 3.02 -4.60
N THR A 71 25.43 1.89 -5.31
CA THR A 71 25.05 0.59 -4.74
C THR A 71 25.96 0.19 -3.57
N GLY A 72 27.25 0.56 -3.60
CA GLY A 72 28.19 0.36 -2.50
C GLY A 72 28.00 1.33 -1.32
N LEU A 73 27.56 2.57 -1.55
CA LEU A 73 27.21 3.55 -0.52
C LEU A 73 25.84 3.25 0.11
N CYS A 74 24.92 2.64 -0.63
CA CYS A 74 23.65 2.15 -0.07
C CYS A 74 23.89 1.04 0.97
N SER A 75 24.97 0.27 0.82
CA SER A 75 25.45 -0.68 1.84
C SER A 75 25.81 -0.01 3.17
N HIS A 76 26.15 1.28 3.16
CA HIS A 76 26.45 2.07 4.37
C HIS A 76 25.22 2.80 4.94
N LEU A 77 24.11 2.89 4.20
CA LEU A 77 22.81 3.37 4.70
C LEU A 77 21.98 2.24 5.33
N LEU A 78 22.36 0.98 5.14
CA LEU A 78 22.03 -0.09 6.06
C LEU A 78 22.75 0.21 7.38
N GLY A 79 22.00 0.54 8.43
CA GLY A 79 22.55 0.56 9.78
C GLY A 79 23.36 -0.72 9.99
N ALA A 80 24.62 -0.59 10.41
CA ALA A 80 25.46 -1.75 10.66
C ALA A 80 24.74 -2.66 11.65
N VAL A 81 24.48 -3.92 11.28
CA VAL A 81 23.76 -4.89 12.12
C VAL A 81 24.40 -4.92 13.51
N ARG A 82 23.64 -4.52 14.53
CA ARG A 82 24.12 -4.37 15.90
C ARG A 82 23.87 -5.61 16.75
N THR A 83 23.08 -6.55 16.24
CA THR A 83 22.86 -7.85 16.87
C THR A 83 23.63 -8.96 16.17
N LYS A 84 24.53 -9.62 16.88
CA LYS A 84 25.23 -10.81 16.36
C LYS A 84 24.44 -12.07 16.66
N VAL A 85 24.16 -12.85 15.62
CA VAL A 85 23.41 -14.11 15.71
C VAL A 85 24.25 -15.30 15.27
N ASP A 86 24.22 -16.39 16.04
CA ASP A 86 24.85 -17.67 15.70
C ASP A 86 24.11 -18.86 16.34
N LEU A 87 24.24 -20.05 15.76
CA LEU A 87 23.74 -21.29 16.37
C LEU A 87 24.83 -21.92 17.22
N VAL A 88 24.48 -22.32 18.44
CA VAL A 88 25.39 -22.98 19.38
C VAL A 88 24.80 -24.29 19.88
N ASN A 89 25.64 -25.30 20.06
CA ASN A 89 25.26 -26.56 20.68
C ASN A 89 25.29 -26.44 22.21
N LEU A 90 24.34 -27.05 22.91
CA LEU A 90 24.26 -27.10 24.37
C LEU A 90 24.43 -28.51 24.94
N THR A 91 24.54 -29.52 24.09
CA THR A 91 24.60 -30.94 24.49
C THR A 91 25.99 -31.51 24.21
N PRO A 92 26.80 -31.81 25.23
CA PRO A 92 28.20 -32.21 25.03
C PRO A 92 28.34 -33.59 24.36
N GLU A 93 27.47 -34.54 24.73
CA GLU A 93 27.45 -35.88 24.15
C GLU A 93 26.10 -36.15 23.49
N ILE A 94 26.11 -36.38 22.18
CA ILE A 94 24.91 -36.62 21.38
C ILE A 94 24.93 -38.08 20.90
N LYS A 95 23.94 -38.87 21.34
CA LYS A 95 23.76 -40.26 20.91
C LYS A 95 22.63 -40.37 19.86
N PRO A 96 22.67 -41.37 18.97
CA PRO A 96 21.53 -41.65 18.09
C PRO A 96 20.27 -41.95 18.92
N GLY A 97 19.11 -41.49 18.44
CA GLY A 97 17.83 -41.63 19.14
C GLY A 97 17.61 -40.64 20.29
N GLN A 98 18.61 -39.83 20.63
CA GLN A 98 18.50 -38.83 21.71
C GLN A 98 17.97 -37.49 21.20
N THR A 99 17.36 -36.71 22.09
CA THR A 99 17.11 -35.28 21.85
C THR A 99 18.32 -34.46 22.30
N ALA A 100 18.96 -33.78 21.36
CA ALA A 100 19.96 -32.75 21.64
C ALA A 100 19.29 -31.39 21.80
N LEU A 101 19.96 -30.48 22.49
CA LEU A 101 19.55 -29.09 22.68
C LEU A 101 20.58 -28.17 22.02
N ILE A 102 20.09 -27.26 21.20
CA ILE A 102 20.87 -26.17 20.59
C ILE A 102 20.21 -24.83 20.94
N ALA A 103 20.88 -23.73 20.67
CA ALA A 103 20.30 -22.40 20.82
C ALA A 103 20.65 -21.47 19.65
N ALA A 104 19.69 -20.64 19.27
CA ALA A 104 19.96 -19.40 18.56
C ALA A 104 20.45 -18.37 19.60
N ARG A 105 21.71 -17.97 19.48
CA ARG A 105 22.37 -17.02 20.37
C ARG A 105 22.33 -15.64 19.75
N PHE A 106 21.69 -14.71 20.43
CA PHE A 106 21.64 -13.29 20.05
C PHE A 106 22.50 -12.48 21.02
N ARG A 107 23.36 -11.62 20.49
CA ARG A 107 24.16 -10.68 21.26
C ARG A 107 23.93 -9.27 20.73
N CYS A 108 23.12 -8.51 21.45
CA CYS A 108 22.79 -7.12 21.13
C CYS A 108 23.92 -6.20 21.62
N ASP A 109 24.31 -5.21 20.81
CA ASP A 109 25.09 -4.06 21.28
C ASP A 109 24.26 -3.24 22.29
N PRO A 110 24.89 -2.42 23.17
CA PRO A 110 24.17 -1.59 24.13
C PRO A 110 23.09 -0.72 23.48
N HIS A 111 21.93 -0.60 24.13
CA HIS A 111 20.71 0.09 23.65
C HIS A 111 19.93 -0.62 22.53
N PHE A 112 20.43 -1.73 21.99
CA PHE A 112 19.69 -2.55 21.04
C PHE A 112 18.99 -3.70 21.75
N HIS A 113 17.82 -4.06 21.23
CA HIS A 113 17.06 -5.17 21.76
C HIS A 113 16.35 -5.96 20.67
N ILE A 114 16.03 -7.21 21.01
CA ILE A 114 15.16 -8.09 20.23
C ILE A 114 13.94 -8.49 21.06
N TYR A 115 12.92 -9.05 20.43
CA TYR A 115 11.63 -9.27 21.08
C TYR A 115 11.45 -10.69 21.62
N TRP A 116 10.61 -10.79 22.65
CA TRP A 116 10.07 -12.06 23.14
C TRP A 116 8.97 -12.58 22.21
N LYS A 117 8.50 -13.83 22.44
CA LYS A 117 7.43 -14.47 21.65
C LYS A 117 6.16 -13.62 21.58
N ASN A 118 5.82 -12.96 22.68
CA ASN A 118 4.89 -11.84 22.69
C ASN A 118 5.74 -10.55 22.69
N PRO A 119 5.77 -9.76 21.61
CA PRO A 119 6.64 -8.57 21.53
C PRO A 119 6.16 -7.40 22.39
N GLY A 120 4.88 -7.34 22.75
CA GLY A 120 4.26 -6.19 23.40
C GLY A 120 3.56 -5.25 22.42
N ASP A 121 3.66 -3.94 22.63
CA ASP A 121 2.88 -2.92 21.90
C ASP A 121 3.35 -2.80 20.45
N ALA A 122 4.65 -3.01 20.22
CA ALA A 122 5.27 -3.02 18.89
C ALA A 122 6.39 -4.07 18.83
N GLY A 123 6.71 -4.54 17.64
CA GLY A 123 7.85 -5.42 17.40
C GLY A 123 7.49 -6.77 16.79
N GLN A 124 8.51 -7.61 16.61
CA GLN A 124 8.37 -8.94 16.01
C GLN A 124 9.36 -9.92 16.63
N ALA A 125 8.84 -11.08 17.05
CA ALA A 125 9.64 -12.16 17.62
C ALA A 125 10.58 -12.78 16.56
N PRO A 126 11.82 -13.17 16.92
CA PRO A 126 12.70 -13.91 16.04
C PRO A 126 12.09 -15.23 15.56
N SER A 127 12.44 -15.65 14.34
CA SER A 127 12.03 -16.91 13.74
C SER A 127 13.23 -17.66 13.14
N VAL A 128 13.09 -18.97 12.94
CA VAL A 128 14.07 -19.78 12.19
C VAL A 128 13.37 -20.60 11.12
N THR A 129 13.90 -20.54 9.91
CA THR A 129 13.50 -21.39 8.79
C THR A 129 14.66 -22.29 8.40
N TRP A 130 14.47 -23.60 8.50
CA TRP A 130 15.53 -24.58 8.21
C TRP A 130 15.55 -24.93 6.73
N SER A 131 16.72 -24.81 6.10
CA SER A 131 16.94 -25.22 4.71
C SER A 131 17.41 -26.67 4.61
N ASP A 132 18.19 -27.13 5.59
CA ASP A 132 18.62 -28.52 5.73
C ASP A 132 18.66 -28.91 7.20
N LYS A 133 17.92 -29.96 7.55
CA LYS A 133 17.88 -30.51 8.92
C LYS A 133 18.71 -31.80 9.06
N ALA A 134 19.42 -32.24 8.02
CA ALA A 134 20.21 -33.47 8.01
C ALA A 134 19.44 -34.71 8.55
N GLY A 135 18.15 -34.82 8.19
CA GLY A 135 17.26 -35.90 8.65
C GLY A 135 16.77 -35.78 10.10
N THR A 136 17.16 -34.74 10.85
CA THR A 136 16.67 -34.47 12.22
C THR A 136 15.32 -33.77 12.23
N THR A 137 14.61 -33.84 13.35
CA THR A 137 13.41 -33.04 13.61
C THR A 137 13.68 -31.98 14.67
N THR A 138 13.22 -30.76 14.43
CA THR A 138 13.44 -29.60 15.31
C THR A 138 12.13 -29.15 15.95
N SER A 139 12.16 -28.75 17.22
CA SER A 139 11.01 -28.14 17.91
C SER A 139 10.83 -26.67 17.52
N GLU A 140 9.73 -26.08 17.96
CA GLU A 140 9.62 -24.63 18.07
C GLU A 140 10.61 -24.08 19.10
N PHE A 141 10.77 -22.76 19.08
CA PHE A 141 11.61 -22.02 20.01
C PHE A 141 11.11 -22.16 21.45
N ILE A 142 12.05 -22.47 22.34
CA ILE A 142 11.85 -22.47 23.79
C ILE A 142 12.46 -21.18 24.32
N TRP A 143 11.61 -20.34 24.88
CA TRP A 143 11.95 -18.95 25.17
C TRP A 143 12.47 -18.78 26.59
N PRO A 144 13.55 -17.99 26.80
CA PRO A 144 13.85 -17.49 28.13
C PRO A 144 12.76 -16.51 28.59
N GLY A 145 12.74 -16.18 29.87
CA GLY A 145 11.83 -15.17 30.39
C GLY A 145 12.24 -13.75 29.93
N PRO A 146 11.26 -12.88 29.60
CA PRO A 146 11.52 -11.57 29.02
C PRO A 146 11.88 -10.49 30.06
N GLY A 147 12.44 -9.38 29.57
CA GLY A 147 12.50 -8.10 30.27
C GLY A 147 11.34 -7.17 29.88
N LEU A 148 11.09 -6.14 30.70
CA LEU A 148 10.19 -5.02 30.36
C LEU A 148 11.03 -3.85 29.84
N LEU A 149 10.60 -3.26 28.74
CA LEU A 149 11.17 -2.02 28.23
C LEU A 149 10.05 -1.00 27.98
N ASP A 150 10.21 0.21 28.51
CA ASP A 150 9.35 1.37 28.26
C ASP A 150 10.11 2.36 27.37
N GLN A 151 9.65 2.51 26.12
CA GLN A 151 10.16 3.50 25.18
C GLN A 151 9.09 4.58 24.96
N ALA A 152 9.11 5.59 25.83
CA ALA A 152 8.23 6.76 25.74
C ALA A 152 6.72 6.42 25.70
N GLY A 153 6.30 5.41 26.46
CA GLY A 153 4.90 4.97 26.54
C GLY A 153 4.52 3.80 25.63
N VAL A 154 5.48 3.27 24.85
CA VAL A 154 5.38 1.99 24.14
C VAL A 154 6.03 0.92 25.01
N MET A 155 5.24 -0.06 25.46
CA MET A 155 5.68 -1.08 26.40
C MET A 155 5.94 -2.39 25.65
N ASN A 156 7.19 -2.85 25.68
CA ASN A 156 7.62 -4.04 24.93
C ASN A 156 8.25 -5.09 25.85
N PHE A 157 8.17 -6.36 25.43
CA PHE A 157 8.82 -7.48 26.10
C PHE A 157 10.04 -7.92 25.30
N VAL A 158 11.22 -7.69 25.85
CA VAL A 158 12.46 -7.65 25.06
C VAL A 158 13.65 -8.36 25.72
N TYR A 159 14.71 -8.51 24.95
CA TYR A 159 16.06 -8.91 25.38
C TYR A 159 17.08 -7.87 24.91
N GLU A 160 17.70 -7.18 25.85
CA GLU A 160 18.70 -6.11 25.60
C GLU A 160 20.15 -6.61 25.64
N ALA A 161 20.38 -7.87 26.07
CA ALA A 161 21.69 -8.45 26.28
C ALA A 161 21.84 -9.79 25.54
N GLU A 162 22.88 -10.57 25.87
CA GLU A 162 23.01 -11.93 25.35
C GLU A 162 21.82 -12.78 25.75
N SER A 163 21.16 -13.36 24.76
CA SER A 163 20.00 -14.23 24.94
C SER A 163 20.15 -15.51 24.11
N LEU A 164 19.71 -16.62 24.69
CA LEU A 164 19.74 -17.94 24.06
C LEU A 164 18.30 -18.41 23.90
N ILE A 165 17.82 -18.56 22.68
CA ILE A 165 16.50 -19.14 22.39
C ILE A 165 16.72 -20.59 22.00
N LEU A 166 16.20 -21.53 22.80
CA LEU A 166 16.57 -22.95 22.67
C LEU A 166 15.72 -23.66 21.63
N ILE A 167 16.27 -24.73 21.07
CA ILE A 167 15.63 -25.58 20.07
C ILE A 167 15.99 -27.02 20.42
N LYS A 168 14.99 -27.88 20.58
CA LYS A 168 15.20 -29.33 20.72
C LYS A 168 15.40 -29.91 19.33
N VAL A 169 16.41 -30.77 19.19
CA VAL A 169 16.75 -31.48 17.96
C VAL A 169 16.70 -32.97 18.25
N SER A 170 15.72 -33.66 17.68
CA SER A 170 15.60 -35.11 17.80
C SER A 170 16.49 -35.79 16.75
N ILE A 171 17.45 -36.58 17.23
CA ILE A 171 18.46 -37.24 16.42
C ILE A 171 17.95 -38.62 15.98
N PRO A 172 17.94 -38.93 14.67
CA PRO A 172 17.53 -40.25 14.19
C PRO A 172 18.40 -41.39 14.74
N ASP A 173 17.81 -42.57 14.93
CA ASP A 173 18.53 -43.78 15.40
C ASP A 173 19.65 -44.22 14.44
N SER A 174 19.49 -43.93 13.16
CA SER A 174 20.44 -44.23 12.09
C SER A 174 21.57 -43.21 11.94
N ALA A 175 21.51 -42.08 12.65
CA ALA A 175 22.47 -41.00 12.49
C ALA A 175 23.88 -41.39 12.97
N ARG A 176 24.90 -41.12 12.16
CA ARG A 176 26.32 -41.35 12.46
C ARG A 176 27.15 -40.20 11.92
N GLY A 177 28.19 -39.81 12.64
CA GLY A 177 29.11 -38.75 12.20
C GLY A 177 28.52 -37.35 12.36
N ASP A 178 28.94 -36.43 11.47
CA ASP A 178 28.60 -35.01 11.57
C ASP A 178 27.27 -34.72 10.88
N LEU A 179 26.30 -34.21 11.63
CA LEU A 179 25.02 -33.69 11.14
C LEU A 179 25.11 -32.19 10.98
N LEU A 180 24.98 -31.70 9.75
CA LEU A 180 25.05 -30.27 9.44
C LEU A 180 23.65 -29.67 9.36
N LEU A 181 23.27 -28.89 10.35
CA LEU A 181 22.04 -28.11 10.34
C LEU A 181 22.29 -26.78 9.65
N LYS A 182 21.42 -26.42 8.70
CA LYS A 182 21.43 -25.14 8.00
C LYS A 182 20.07 -24.48 8.09
N GLY A 183 20.06 -23.22 8.49
CA GLY A 183 18.83 -22.45 8.58
C GLY A 183 19.07 -20.96 8.38
N LYS A 184 17.98 -20.23 8.22
CA LYS A 184 17.94 -18.77 8.16
C LYS A 184 17.21 -18.29 9.42
N ILE A 185 17.88 -17.45 10.21
CA ILE A 185 17.26 -16.78 11.36
C ILE A 185 16.88 -15.37 10.93
N GLU A 186 15.64 -14.99 11.20
CA GLU A 186 15.11 -13.65 10.96
C GLU A 186 14.75 -13.01 12.31
N TRP A 187 15.10 -11.74 12.51
CA TRP A 187 14.78 -11.01 13.74
C TRP A 187 14.59 -9.52 13.45
N LEU A 188 13.85 -8.85 14.33
CA LEU A 188 13.73 -7.40 14.34
C LEU A 188 14.61 -6.87 15.48
N GLU A 189 15.62 -6.06 15.16
CA GLU A 189 16.42 -5.33 16.16
C GLU A 189 15.93 -3.89 16.24
N CYS A 190 15.75 -3.37 17.46
CA CYS A 190 15.31 -1.99 17.66
C CYS A 190 16.17 -1.27 18.69
N ASP A 191 16.26 0.05 18.52
CA ASP A 191 16.78 1.00 19.49
C ASP A 191 15.77 2.14 19.70
N ASP A 192 16.19 3.24 20.32
CA ASP A 192 15.33 4.42 20.51
C ASP A 192 15.06 5.21 19.21
N ALA A 193 15.84 4.96 18.14
CA ALA A 193 15.73 5.67 16.87
C ALA A 193 14.84 4.92 15.86
N GLY A 194 14.77 3.59 15.93
CA GLY A 194 13.91 2.80 15.06
C GLY A 194 14.09 1.30 15.18
N CYS A 195 13.36 0.59 14.32
CA CYS A 195 13.33 -0.86 14.22
C CYS A 195 13.78 -1.32 12.84
N TYR A 196 14.71 -2.27 12.80
CA TYR A 196 15.40 -2.73 11.60
C TYR A 196 15.31 -4.27 11.50
N PRO A 197 14.66 -4.81 10.45
CA PRO A 197 14.61 -6.26 10.25
C PRO A 197 15.91 -6.77 9.66
N HIS A 198 16.39 -7.89 10.19
CA HIS A 198 17.61 -8.56 9.74
C HIS A 198 17.40 -10.06 9.57
N GLU A 199 18.21 -10.64 8.69
CA GLU A 199 18.26 -12.08 8.47
C GLU A 199 19.71 -12.55 8.37
N LYS A 200 19.96 -13.79 8.78
CA LYS A 200 21.28 -14.40 8.68
C LYS A 200 21.17 -15.90 8.46
N GLU A 201 21.90 -16.39 7.46
CA GLU A 201 22.14 -17.82 7.31
C GLU A 201 23.09 -18.31 8.41
N VAL A 202 22.66 -19.37 9.09
CA VAL A 202 23.38 -19.99 10.20
C VAL A 202 23.56 -21.47 9.92
N THR A 203 24.72 -21.97 10.32
CA THR A 203 25.06 -23.37 10.20
C THR A 203 25.61 -23.88 11.53
N LEU A 204 25.26 -25.12 11.88
CA LEU A 204 25.76 -25.80 13.07
C LEU A 204 26.03 -27.27 12.75
N ALA A 205 27.26 -27.71 13.00
CA ALA A 205 27.61 -29.12 12.90
C ALA A 205 27.44 -29.79 14.28
N LEU A 206 26.69 -30.89 14.33
CA LEU A 206 26.50 -31.73 15.51
C LEU A 206 27.14 -33.10 15.28
N LYS A 207 28.06 -33.51 16.13
CA LYS A 207 28.76 -34.79 16.05
C LYS A 207 28.00 -35.85 16.84
N VAL A 208 27.49 -36.89 16.15
CA VAL A 208 26.80 -38.01 16.78
C VAL A 208 27.81 -39.10 17.16
N GLY A 209 27.89 -39.43 18.44
CA GLY A 209 28.84 -40.41 18.99
C GLY A 209 30.24 -39.87 19.33
N GLY A 210 30.42 -38.55 19.27
CA GLY A 210 31.65 -37.84 19.69
C GLY A 210 31.36 -36.70 20.66
N GLN A 211 32.42 -36.05 21.16
CA GLN A 211 32.27 -34.83 21.97
C GLN A 211 31.99 -33.60 21.09
N ASN A 212 31.06 -32.78 21.55
CA ASN A 212 30.74 -31.49 20.96
C ASN A 212 31.09 -30.37 21.95
N ASP A 213 31.48 -29.22 21.43
CA ASP A 213 31.57 -28.00 22.23
C ASP A 213 30.15 -27.62 22.70
N ALA A 214 29.95 -27.60 24.01
CA ALA A 214 28.67 -27.29 24.63
C ALA A 214 28.72 -25.91 25.30
N TYR A 215 27.93 -24.99 24.78
CA TYR A 215 27.77 -23.67 25.35
C TYR A 215 26.97 -23.75 26.65
N LYS A 216 27.38 -22.98 27.67
CA LYS A 216 26.72 -23.00 28.98
C LYS A 216 25.47 -22.13 28.95
N TYR A 217 24.41 -22.60 29.57
CA TYR A 217 23.17 -21.85 29.77
C TYR A 217 22.61 -22.15 31.16
N ASP A 218 21.75 -21.28 31.68
CA ASP A 218 21.02 -21.51 32.93
C ASP A 218 19.60 -22.01 32.61
N PRO A 219 19.27 -23.29 32.87
CA PRO A 219 17.93 -23.82 32.63
C PRO A 219 16.83 -23.09 33.40
N LYS A 220 17.16 -22.45 34.53
CA LYS A 220 16.18 -21.71 35.34
C LYS A 220 15.56 -20.54 34.60
N LEU A 221 16.23 -20.01 33.56
CA LEU A 221 15.71 -18.90 32.76
C LEU A 221 14.55 -19.29 31.84
N TYR A 222 14.30 -20.59 31.65
CA TYR A 222 13.32 -21.11 30.70
C TYR A 222 12.11 -21.68 31.42
N ALA A 223 11.00 -20.94 31.40
CA ALA A 223 9.77 -21.33 32.08
C ALA A 223 9.24 -22.71 31.64
N GLU A 224 9.41 -23.06 30.37
CA GLU A 224 8.96 -24.33 29.77
C GLU A 224 9.79 -25.55 30.22
N LEU A 225 11.01 -25.33 30.75
CA LEU A 225 11.83 -26.41 31.32
C LEU A 225 11.48 -26.66 32.80
N ASN A 226 10.76 -25.74 33.43
CA ASN A 226 10.32 -25.86 34.81
C ASN A 226 8.88 -26.39 34.89
N PRO A 227 8.49 -27.10 35.96
CA PRO A 227 7.10 -27.53 36.14
C PRO A 227 6.13 -26.34 36.13
N SER A 228 5.15 -26.37 35.22
CA SER A 228 4.10 -25.35 35.17
C SER A 228 3.21 -25.40 36.41
N LEU A 229 2.85 -24.23 36.95
CA LEU A 229 1.97 -24.10 38.09
C LEU A 229 0.56 -23.78 37.61
N ALA A 230 -0.43 -24.58 38.02
CA ALA A 230 -1.83 -24.30 37.72
C ALA A 230 -2.44 -23.40 38.82
N THR A 231 -3.24 -22.43 38.42
CA THR A 231 -4.00 -21.58 39.34
C THR A 231 -5.39 -21.23 38.79
N THR A 232 -6.21 -20.60 39.63
CA THR A 232 -7.51 -20.08 39.25
C THR A 232 -7.47 -18.56 39.07
N GLY A 233 -8.24 -18.09 38.09
CA GLY A 233 -8.50 -16.67 37.87
C GLY A 233 -9.99 -16.39 37.93
N GLU A 234 -10.35 -15.20 38.37
CA GLU A 234 -11.71 -14.68 38.38
C GLU A 234 -11.78 -13.41 37.56
N ILE A 235 -12.86 -13.23 36.81
CA ILE A 235 -13.10 -12.03 36.02
C ILE A 235 -14.10 -11.18 36.79
N ASN A 236 -13.72 -9.95 37.12
CA ASN A 236 -14.61 -8.97 37.74
C ASN A 236 -14.65 -7.71 36.85
N GLY A 237 -15.69 -7.60 36.01
CA GLY A 237 -15.80 -6.53 35.02
C GLY A 237 -14.66 -6.58 34.00
N LYS A 238 -13.88 -5.51 33.90
CA LYS A 238 -12.69 -5.40 33.03
C LYS A 238 -11.37 -5.72 33.75
N THR A 239 -11.43 -6.48 34.83
CA THR A 239 -10.23 -6.88 35.60
C THR A 239 -10.17 -8.40 35.71
N LEU A 240 -9.04 -8.97 35.32
CA LEU A 240 -8.70 -10.36 35.57
C LEU A 240 -7.92 -10.42 36.89
N ARG A 241 -8.50 -11.06 37.89
CA ARG A 241 -7.85 -11.34 39.18
C ARG A 241 -7.33 -12.75 39.18
N VAL A 242 -6.02 -12.93 39.27
CA VAL A 242 -5.37 -14.25 39.30
C VAL A 242 -4.87 -14.54 40.70
N THR A 243 -5.20 -15.72 41.23
CA THR A 243 -4.69 -16.15 42.54
C THR A 243 -3.25 -16.64 42.39
N VAL A 244 -2.37 -16.25 43.30
CA VAL A 244 -0.99 -16.75 43.36
C VAL A 244 -1.03 -18.19 43.92
N PRO A 245 -0.41 -19.17 43.27
CA PRO A 245 -0.35 -20.54 43.78
C PRO A 245 0.19 -20.61 45.23
N ALA A 246 -0.49 -21.36 46.10
CA ALA A 246 -0.15 -21.45 47.52
C ALA A 246 1.30 -21.93 47.74
N GLY A 247 2.02 -21.26 48.65
CA GLY A 247 3.41 -21.58 49.00
C GLY A 247 4.47 -21.00 48.06
N GLN A 248 4.08 -20.29 46.99
CA GLN A 248 5.00 -19.68 46.03
C GLN A 248 5.20 -18.19 46.29
N LYS A 249 6.46 -17.73 46.37
CA LYS A 249 6.80 -16.30 46.48
C LYS A 249 7.03 -15.69 45.10
N LEU A 250 5.95 -15.32 44.42
CA LEU A 250 5.96 -14.78 43.04
C LEU A 250 5.65 -13.27 43.08
N LYS A 251 6.68 -12.46 43.34
CA LYS A 251 6.58 -10.97 43.40
C LYS A 251 7.08 -10.27 42.12
N GLY A 252 7.53 -11.03 41.13
CA GLY A 252 7.97 -10.47 39.85
C GLY A 252 6.81 -10.11 38.93
N THR A 253 7.13 -9.48 37.80
CA THR A 253 6.16 -9.18 36.75
C THR A 253 5.61 -10.44 36.10
N TRP A 254 4.29 -10.51 35.90
CA TRP A 254 3.63 -11.60 35.18
C TRP A 254 3.43 -11.22 33.72
N PHE A 255 4.22 -11.81 32.84
CA PHE A 255 4.21 -11.56 31.41
C PHE A 255 3.19 -12.47 30.71
N PRO A 256 2.18 -11.93 30.01
CA PRO A 256 1.19 -12.75 29.33
C PRO A 256 1.79 -13.35 28.05
N GLU A 257 1.60 -14.64 27.82
CA GLU A 257 2.12 -15.30 26.61
C GLU A 257 1.39 -14.89 25.32
N ARG A 258 0.21 -14.26 25.45
CA ARG A 258 -0.61 -13.72 24.34
C ARG A 258 -1.19 -12.36 24.74
N ASN A 259 -1.73 -11.59 23.81
CA ASN A 259 -2.15 -10.20 24.06
C ASN A 259 -3.54 -10.02 24.70
N PHE A 260 -3.87 -10.88 25.68
CA PHE A 260 -5.11 -10.78 26.46
C PHE A 260 -5.00 -9.81 27.65
N VAL A 261 -3.79 -9.38 27.99
CA VAL A 261 -3.50 -8.23 28.86
C VAL A 261 -2.60 -7.30 28.05
N THR A 262 -2.92 -6.01 27.99
CA THR A 262 -2.08 -5.06 27.26
C THR A 262 -0.73 -4.91 27.95
N PRO A 263 0.35 -4.64 27.20
CA PRO A 263 1.68 -4.43 27.76
C PRO A 263 1.73 -3.32 28.83
N ASN A 264 1.00 -2.23 28.62
CA ASN A 264 0.81 -1.18 29.62
C ASN A 264 0.06 -1.68 30.88
N ALA A 265 -0.93 -2.57 30.74
CA ALA A 265 -1.60 -3.21 31.87
C ALA A 265 -0.71 -4.24 32.59
N THR A 266 0.18 -4.94 31.87
CA THR A 266 1.22 -5.80 32.46
C THR A 266 2.20 -4.97 33.28
N PHE A 267 2.63 -3.81 32.77
CA PHE A 267 3.49 -2.89 33.51
C PHE A 267 2.82 -2.34 34.79
N LYS A 268 1.51 -2.08 34.73
CA LYS A 268 0.70 -1.53 35.83
C LYS A 268 -0.03 -2.57 36.68
N GLN A 269 0.34 -3.85 36.57
CA GLN A 269 -0.30 -4.93 37.33
C GLN A 269 -0.26 -4.64 38.84
N LYS A 270 -1.33 -5.01 39.55
CA LYS A 270 -1.43 -4.75 40.99
C LYS A 270 -1.33 -6.06 41.77
N HIS A 271 -0.27 -6.19 42.55
CA HIS A 271 -0.13 -7.31 43.49
C HIS A 271 -0.88 -6.98 44.79
N LEU A 272 -1.93 -7.73 45.07
CA LEU A 272 -2.81 -7.59 46.23
C LEU A 272 -2.73 -8.86 47.08
N GLY A 273 -1.70 -8.94 47.93
CA GLY A 273 -1.44 -10.10 48.78
C GLY A 273 -1.22 -11.36 47.95
N ASP A 274 -2.16 -12.30 48.02
CA ASP A 274 -2.15 -13.58 47.30
C ASP A 274 -2.85 -13.51 45.93
N THR A 275 -3.14 -12.31 45.42
CA THR A 275 -3.76 -12.13 44.11
C THR A 275 -3.02 -11.08 43.27
N VAL A 276 -3.13 -11.20 41.95
CA VAL A 276 -2.61 -10.23 40.98
C VAL A 276 -3.74 -9.79 40.08
N ASP A 277 -3.99 -8.47 40.06
CA ASP A 277 -5.03 -7.86 39.24
C ASP A 277 -4.42 -7.31 37.94
N PHE A 278 -4.98 -7.73 36.82
CA PHE A 278 -4.66 -7.27 35.47
C PHE A 278 -5.85 -6.52 34.88
N SER A 279 -5.61 -5.34 34.32
CA SER A 279 -6.62 -4.64 33.54
C SER A 279 -6.77 -5.30 32.17
N LEU A 280 -8.01 -5.61 31.80
CA LEU A 280 -8.38 -6.11 30.47
C LEU A 280 -8.87 -4.96 29.56
N VAL A 281 -8.68 -3.70 29.99
CA VAL A 281 -9.02 -2.53 29.18
C VAL A 281 -8.03 -2.47 28.01
N ASP A 282 -8.58 -2.33 26.80
CA ASP A 282 -7.84 -2.26 25.53
C ASP A 282 -7.08 -3.53 25.13
N ALA A 283 -7.40 -4.70 25.72
CA ALA A 283 -6.82 -5.98 25.32
C ALA A 283 -7.17 -6.29 23.85
N THR A 284 -6.17 -6.71 23.07
CA THR A 284 -6.35 -6.99 21.63
C THR A 284 -6.78 -8.44 21.36
N GLU A 285 -6.63 -9.32 22.35
CA GLU A 285 -7.13 -10.69 22.31
C GLU A 285 -8.09 -10.99 23.46
N THR A 286 -9.12 -11.79 23.19
CA THR A 286 -10.05 -12.23 24.23
C THR A 286 -9.46 -13.38 25.05
N LEU A 287 -9.88 -13.53 26.31
CA LEU A 287 -9.43 -14.64 27.16
C LEU A 287 -9.80 -16.04 26.62
N ASN A 288 -10.79 -16.12 25.72
CA ASN A 288 -11.28 -17.39 25.16
C ASN A 288 -10.52 -17.85 23.90
N SER A 289 -9.63 -17.02 23.33
CA SER A 289 -8.92 -17.36 22.08
C SER A 289 -7.75 -18.33 22.26
N GLY A 290 -7.50 -18.82 23.48
CA GLY A 290 -6.43 -19.77 23.79
C GLY A 290 -6.15 -19.89 25.28
N PRO A 291 -5.14 -20.68 25.68
CA PRO A 291 -4.77 -20.81 27.09
C PRO A 291 -4.34 -19.46 27.68
N ILE A 292 -4.65 -19.27 28.96
CA ILE A 292 -4.29 -18.07 29.73
C ILE A 292 -3.04 -18.43 30.52
N ASN A 293 -1.89 -18.18 29.90
CA ASN A 293 -0.60 -18.48 30.48
C ASN A 293 0.15 -17.18 30.77
N PHE A 294 0.79 -17.15 31.93
CA PHE A 294 1.75 -16.12 32.29
C PHE A 294 3.13 -16.74 32.51
N VAL A 295 4.17 -15.97 32.22
CA VAL A 295 5.53 -16.27 32.65
C VAL A 295 5.90 -15.26 33.73
N THR A 296 6.37 -15.72 34.89
CA THR A 296 6.78 -14.84 35.98
C THR A 296 8.12 -15.26 36.56
N LYS A 297 8.85 -14.29 37.09
CA LYS A 297 10.11 -14.52 37.78
C LYS A 297 9.86 -15.08 39.19
N THR A 298 10.61 -16.11 39.57
CA THR A 298 10.63 -16.69 40.91
C THR A 298 11.56 -15.91 41.83
N ALA A 299 11.37 -16.02 43.15
CA ALA A 299 12.25 -15.40 44.14
C ALA A 299 13.72 -15.87 44.03
N GLU A 300 13.95 -17.05 43.44
CA GLU A 300 15.27 -17.64 43.22
C GLU A 300 15.93 -17.20 41.90
N GLY A 301 15.30 -16.28 41.17
CA GLY A 301 15.87 -15.67 39.96
C GLY A 301 15.53 -16.35 38.64
N GLY A 302 14.83 -17.50 38.66
CA GLY A 302 14.37 -18.22 37.46
C GLY A 302 12.98 -17.78 36.98
N PHE A 303 12.46 -18.40 35.92
CA PHE A 303 11.12 -18.16 35.39
C PHE A 303 10.25 -19.41 35.47
N VAL A 304 8.96 -19.24 35.72
CA VAL A 304 7.98 -20.33 35.76
C VAL A 304 6.74 -19.96 34.95
N ASN A 305 6.13 -20.96 34.31
CA ASN A 305 4.88 -20.80 33.61
C ASN A 305 3.71 -21.00 34.59
N ILE A 306 2.76 -20.07 34.59
CA ILE A 306 1.52 -20.12 35.36
C ILE A 306 0.35 -20.32 34.39
N ALA A 307 -0.30 -21.47 34.45
CA ALA A 307 -1.50 -21.77 33.69
C ALA A 307 -2.74 -21.39 34.51
N VAL A 308 -3.51 -20.41 34.04
CA VAL A 308 -4.69 -19.89 34.73
C VAL A 308 -5.95 -20.51 34.14
N LYS A 309 -6.75 -21.16 35.00
CA LYS A 309 -8.11 -21.59 34.67
C LYS A 309 -9.10 -20.56 35.23
N ILE A 310 -9.95 -20.01 34.37
CA ILE A 310 -11.00 -19.11 34.83
C ILE A 310 -12.06 -19.94 35.57
N ALA A 311 -12.29 -19.60 36.85
CA ALA A 311 -13.35 -20.20 37.62
C ALA A 311 -14.70 -19.78 37.00
N ALA A 312 -15.54 -20.76 36.66
CA ALA A 312 -16.89 -20.48 36.20
C ALA A 312 -17.61 -19.67 37.30
N PRO A 313 -18.28 -18.55 36.97
CA PRO A 313 -18.97 -17.77 37.99
C PRO A 313 -20.04 -18.66 38.63
N ALA A 314 -20.02 -18.73 39.97
CA ALA A 314 -21.10 -19.34 40.73
C ALA A 314 -22.41 -18.67 40.29
N GLN A 315 -23.30 -19.46 39.67
CA GLN A 315 -24.64 -19.01 39.29
C GLN A 315 -25.30 -18.34 40.48
N ARG A 316 -25.34 -17.02 40.46
CA ARG A 316 -26.24 -16.21 41.27
C ARG A 316 -27.38 -15.83 40.35
N LEU A 317 -28.56 -16.34 40.66
CA LEU A 317 -29.81 -15.99 40.01
C LEU A 317 -29.96 -14.45 40.00
N ASP A 318 -30.14 -13.95 38.78
CA ASP A 318 -30.75 -12.68 38.37
C ASP A 318 -30.08 -11.34 38.78
N ALA A 319 -29.36 -10.75 37.81
CA ALA A 319 -29.66 -9.44 37.23
C ALA A 319 -28.94 -9.35 35.85
N PRO A 320 -29.54 -8.72 34.82
CA PRO A 320 -29.02 -8.80 33.46
C PRO A 320 -27.66 -8.09 33.36
N SER A 321 -26.62 -8.85 33.04
CA SER A 321 -25.29 -8.31 32.73
C SER A 321 -25.31 -7.70 31.33
N ASN A 322 -24.99 -6.41 31.27
CA ASN A 322 -24.79 -5.66 30.03
C ASN A 322 -23.86 -6.43 29.08
N SER A 323 -24.36 -6.76 27.90
CA SER A 323 -23.56 -7.32 26.82
C SER A 323 -22.41 -6.40 26.44
N SER A 324 -21.30 -7.01 26.01
CA SER A 324 -20.25 -6.35 25.24
C SER A 324 -20.84 -5.66 24.02
N HIS A 325 -21.06 -4.36 24.13
CA HIS A 325 -21.57 -3.55 23.04
C HIS A 325 -20.41 -3.04 22.19
N GLY A 326 -20.33 -3.45 20.91
CA GLY A 326 -19.57 -2.72 19.89
C GLY A 326 -18.27 -3.34 19.33
N GLU A 327 -17.88 -4.56 19.70
CA GLU A 327 -16.63 -5.16 19.18
C GLU A 327 -16.87 -5.99 17.91
N TRP A 328 -16.13 -5.68 16.83
CA TRP A 328 -16.23 -6.36 15.54
C TRP A 328 -15.48 -7.70 15.57
N THR A 329 -16.16 -8.79 15.22
CA THR A 329 -15.52 -10.09 15.04
C THR A 329 -15.45 -10.49 13.56
N PRO A 330 -14.48 -11.31 13.12
CA PRO A 330 -14.45 -11.83 11.75
C PRO A 330 -15.73 -12.60 11.40
N TRP A 331 -16.27 -12.33 10.22
CA TRP A 331 -17.46 -13.01 9.73
C TRP A 331 -17.14 -14.41 9.21
N SER A 332 -17.99 -15.37 9.57
CA SER A 332 -18.08 -16.69 8.93
C SER A 332 -19.53 -17.15 8.92
N LEU A 333 -19.87 -18.08 8.02
CA LEU A 333 -21.22 -18.68 7.99
C LEU A 333 -21.59 -19.32 9.33
N GLU A 334 -20.62 -19.96 10.00
CA GLU A 334 -20.79 -20.59 11.30
C GLU A 334 -21.05 -19.56 12.40
N ALA A 335 -20.27 -18.47 12.45
CA ALA A 335 -20.44 -17.40 13.44
C ALA A 335 -21.79 -16.69 13.26
N GLN A 336 -22.19 -16.41 12.02
CA GLN A 336 -23.50 -15.85 11.71
C GLN A 336 -24.63 -16.80 12.11
N ALA A 337 -24.56 -18.07 11.73
CA ALA A 337 -25.59 -19.05 12.05
C ALA A 337 -25.72 -19.27 13.57
N LYS A 338 -24.60 -19.33 14.29
CA LYS A 338 -24.58 -19.45 15.75
C LYS A 338 -25.26 -18.25 16.42
N ALA A 339 -24.91 -17.03 16.04
CA ALA A 339 -25.50 -15.83 16.63
C ALA A 339 -27.01 -15.74 16.35
N LEU A 340 -27.46 -16.14 15.15
CA LEU A 340 -28.88 -16.21 14.82
C LEU A 340 -29.62 -17.30 15.60
N ALA A 341 -29.01 -18.47 15.79
CA ALA A 341 -29.59 -19.56 16.59
C ALA A 341 -29.73 -19.20 18.08
N GLU A 342 -28.88 -18.31 18.59
CA GLU A 342 -28.98 -17.71 19.93
C GLU A 342 -30.07 -16.61 20.01
N GLY A 343 -30.82 -16.35 18.94
CA GLY A 343 -31.88 -15.34 18.89
C GLY A 343 -31.38 -13.90 18.83
N LYS A 344 -30.08 -13.68 18.59
CA LYS A 344 -29.47 -12.34 18.52
C LYS A 344 -29.71 -11.68 17.16
N ILE A 345 -29.69 -10.35 17.16
CA ILE A 345 -29.62 -9.56 15.92
C ILE A 345 -28.17 -9.53 15.47
N VAL A 346 -27.92 -9.81 14.19
CA VAL A 346 -26.57 -9.84 13.61
C VAL A 346 -26.43 -8.73 12.59
N TYR A 347 -25.43 -7.87 12.76
CA TYR A 347 -25.00 -6.87 11.78
C TYR A 347 -23.78 -7.39 11.04
N VAL A 348 -23.80 -7.40 9.70
CA VAL A 348 -22.65 -7.82 8.89
C VAL A 348 -22.20 -6.67 7.99
N ASP A 349 -20.93 -6.26 8.11
CA ASP A 349 -20.24 -5.31 7.23
C ASP A 349 -19.34 -6.06 6.24
N PHE A 350 -19.76 -6.12 4.98
CA PHE A 350 -18.94 -6.59 3.87
C PHE A 350 -18.10 -5.43 3.33
N THR A 351 -16.79 -5.49 3.59
CA THR A 351 -15.87 -4.36 3.41
C THR A 351 -14.56 -4.80 2.75
N ALA A 352 -13.76 -3.86 2.24
CA ALA A 352 -12.36 -4.08 1.85
C ALA A 352 -11.51 -2.83 2.07
N ARG A 353 -10.19 -2.99 2.19
CA ARG A 353 -9.24 -1.87 2.28
C ARG A 353 -9.20 -0.99 1.03
N TRP A 354 -9.28 -1.59 -0.16
CA TRP A 354 -9.28 -0.86 -1.45
C TRP A 354 -10.60 -0.14 -1.76
N CYS A 355 -11.66 -0.43 -1.00
CA CYS A 355 -12.98 0.14 -1.18
C CYS A 355 -13.10 1.47 -0.44
N ALA A 356 -13.02 2.59 -1.17
CA ALA A 356 -13.09 3.94 -0.60
C ALA A 356 -14.41 4.18 0.15
N THR A 357 -15.56 3.81 -0.43
CA THR A 357 -16.87 3.95 0.22
C THR A 357 -16.94 3.14 1.51
N CYS A 358 -16.35 1.94 1.54
CA CYS A 358 -16.26 1.13 2.75
C CYS A 358 -15.47 1.86 3.86
N GLN A 359 -14.33 2.47 3.51
CA GLN A 359 -13.55 3.24 4.49
C GLN A 359 -14.30 4.47 5.01
N VAL A 360 -15.12 5.11 4.16
CA VAL A 360 -15.96 6.23 4.58
C VAL A 360 -17.10 5.76 5.50
N ASN A 361 -17.78 4.67 5.17
CA ASN A 361 -18.89 4.11 5.94
C ASN A 361 -18.47 3.73 7.37
N LYS A 362 -17.20 3.35 7.60
CA LYS A 362 -16.70 3.05 8.95
C LYS A 362 -16.90 4.19 9.95
N ARG A 363 -16.95 5.45 9.48
CA ARG A 363 -17.24 6.63 10.32
C ARG A 363 -18.65 6.64 10.90
N VAL A 364 -19.58 5.87 10.32
CA VAL A 364 -20.95 5.73 10.84
C VAL A 364 -20.94 4.92 12.14
N TYR A 365 -20.15 3.85 12.19
CA TYR A 365 -20.04 2.98 13.36
C TYR A 365 -19.20 3.59 14.48
N THR A 366 -18.59 4.76 14.27
CA THR A 366 -17.92 5.54 15.32
C THR A 366 -18.83 6.61 15.92
N GLN A 367 -20.06 6.79 15.42
CA GLN A 367 -21.00 7.76 15.97
C GLN A 367 -21.64 7.22 17.26
N GLU A 368 -21.67 8.03 18.32
CA GLU A 368 -22.22 7.64 19.62
C GLU A 368 -23.67 7.14 19.54
N ALA A 369 -24.51 7.80 18.74
CA ALA A 369 -25.91 7.41 18.57
C ALA A 369 -26.06 6.01 17.94
N VAL A 370 -25.19 5.66 16.99
CA VAL A 370 -25.20 4.35 16.31
C VAL A 370 -24.64 3.29 17.25
N LEU A 371 -23.52 3.58 17.93
CA LEU A 371 -22.95 2.69 18.94
C LEU A 371 -23.95 2.38 20.05
N LYS A 372 -24.69 3.41 20.51
CA LYS A 372 -25.76 3.25 21.49
C LYS A 372 -26.92 2.41 20.97
N ALA A 373 -27.39 2.62 19.75
CA ALA A 373 -28.48 1.81 19.19
C ALA A 373 -28.07 0.33 19.03
N LEU A 374 -26.86 0.07 18.49
CA LEU A 374 -26.29 -1.28 18.39
C LEU A 374 -26.13 -1.91 19.78
N ALA A 375 -25.78 -1.09 20.77
CA ALA A 375 -25.71 -1.49 22.16
C ALA A 375 -27.08 -1.91 22.70
N ASP A 376 -28.05 -1.01 22.70
CA ASP A 376 -29.38 -1.19 23.28
C ASP A 376 -30.08 -2.46 22.73
N HIS A 377 -29.83 -2.79 21.45
CA HIS A 377 -30.38 -3.99 20.78
C HIS A 377 -29.49 -5.24 20.83
N HIS A 378 -28.38 -5.21 21.58
CA HIS A 378 -27.48 -6.35 21.80
C HIS A 378 -26.98 -7.00 20.49
N VAL A 379 -26.61 -6.15 19.53
CA VAL A 379 -26.28 -6.57 18.17
C VAL A 379 -24.91 -7.23 18.10
N VAL A 380 -24.83 -8.39 17.46
CA VAL A 380 -23.56 -9.07 17.13
C VAL A 380 -23.00 -8.46 15.85
N MET A 381 -21.80 -7.88 15.92
CA MET A 381 -21.17 -7.18 14.81
C MET A 381 -20.11 -8.06 14.14
N LEU A 382 -20.37 -8.45 12.89
CA LEU A 382 -19.49 -9.32 12.09
C LEU A 382 -18.90 -8.55 10.91
N LYS A 383 -17.60 -8.71 10.67
CA LYS A 383 -16.89 -8.08 9.56
C LYS A 383 -16.46 -9.12 8.53
N ALA A 384 -17.02 -9.03 7.33
CA ALA A 384 -16.60 -9.83 6.17
C ALA A 384 -15.56 -9.03 5.36
N ASP A 385 -14.27 -9.31 5.61
CA ASP A 385 -13.16 -8.61 4.95
C ASP A 385 -12.85 -9.23 3.57
N TRP A 386 -13.33 -8.58 2.52
CA TRP A 386 -13.13 -8.98 1.12
C TRP A 386 -12.01 -8.18 0.45
N THR A 387 -10.99 -7.80 1.23
CA THR A 387 -9.77 -7.19 0.67
C THR A 387 -9.08 -8.14 -0.30
N LYS A 388 -8.99 -9.41 0.07
CA LYS A 388 -8.54 -10.49 -0.82
C LYS A 388 -9.74 -11.26 -1.35
N LYS A 389 -9.58 -11.85 -2.55
CA LYS A 389 -10.64 -12.63 -3.19
C LYS A 389 -11.00 -13.85 -2.34
N ASP A 390 -12.24 -13.88 -1.87
CA ASP A 390 -12.80 -14.98 -1.07
C ASP A 390 -14.08 -15.50 -1.75
N ALA A 391 -14.13 -16.82 -1.99
CA ALA A 391 -15.25 -17.47 -2.68
C ALA A 391 -16.50 -17.63 -1.81
N VAL A 392 -16.34 -17.76 -0.49
CA VAL A 392 -17.44 -17.87 0.48
C VAL A 392 -18.14 -16.52 0.60
N ILE A 393 -17.36 -15.44 0.77
CA ILE A 393 -17.89 -14.08 0.79
C ILE A 393 -18.57 -13.74 -0.55
N ALA A 394 -17.96 -14.12 -1.67
CA ALA A 394 -18.56 -13.90 -2.99
C ALA A 394 -19.92 -14.62 -3.15
N ALA A 395 -20.02 -15.87 -2.69
CA ALA A 395 -21.28 -16.62 -2.73
C ALA A 395 -22.36 -15.98 -1.84
N GLU A 396 -21.97 -15.50 -0.65
CA GLU A 396 -22.90 -14.83 0.26
C GLU A 396 -23.35 -13.46 -0.27
N LEU A 397 -22.48 -12.68 -0.91
CA LEU A 397 -22.86 -11.43 -1.59
C LEU A 397 -23.89 -11.69 -2.71
N ASN A 398 -23.67 -12.73 -3.52
CA ASN A 398 -24.57 -13.11 -4.61
C ASN A 398 -25.97 -13.49 -4.12
N LYS A 399 -26.09 -14.09 -2.92
CA LYS A 399 -27.38 -14.41 -2.29
C LYS A 399 -28.23 -13.15 -2.04
N TYR A 400 -27.60 -12.02 -1.75
CA TYR A 400 -28.27 -10.72 -1.60
C TYR A 400 -28.37 -9.94 -2.91
N GLY A 401 -28.05 -10.58 -4.05
CA GLY A 401 -28.07 -9.96 -5.37
C GLY A 401 -26.98 -8.90 -5.57
N ARG A 402 -25.93 -8.91 -4.75
CA ARG A 402 -24.80 -7.98 -4.82
C ARG A 402 -23.61 -8.66 -5.47
N THR A 403 -22.96 -7.93 -6.37
CA THR A 403 -21.80 -8.40 -7.14
C THR A 403 -20.49 -7.80 -6.60
N GLY A 404 -20.58 -6.99 -5.55
CA GLY A 404 -19.57 -6.08 -5.06
C GLY A 404 -19.81 -5.66 -3.60
N ILE A 405 -18.85 -4.92 -3.06
CA ILE A 405 -18.92 -4.22 -1.76
C ILE A 405 -18.93 -2.70 -1.98
N PRO A 406 -19.37 -1.88 -1.02
CA PRO A 406 -19.85 -2.22 0.32
C PRO A 406 -21.22 -2.91 0.32
N LEU A 407 -21.44 -3.84 1.25
CA LEU A 407 -22.77 -4.33 1.59
C LEU A 407 -22.90 -4.36 3.10
N ASN A 408 -23.97 -3.77 3.62
CA ASN A 408 -24.32 -3.82 5.03
C ASN A 408 -25.68 -4.48 5.18
N ILE A 409 -25.76 -5.48 6.06
CA ILE A 409 -26.99 -6.20 6.33
C ILE A 409 -27.25 -6.36 7.82
N ILE A 410 -28.53 -6.38 8.19
CA ILE A 410 -28.99 -6.75 9.53
C ILE A 410 -29.88 -7.98 9.41
N LEU A 411 -29.56 -9.00 10.18
CA LEU A 411 -30.20 -10.31 10.17
C LEU A 411 -30.84 -10.59 11.54
N LYS A 412 -32.02 -11.20 11.52
CA LYS A 412 -32.71 -11.73 12.69
C LYS A 412 -33.46 -13.00 12.30
N GLN A 413 -33.46 -14.01 13.15
CA GLN A 413 -34.11 -15.28 12.86
C GLN A 413 -35.61 -15.09 12.59
N GLY A 414 -36.12 -15.70 11.51
CA GLY A 414 -37.53 -15.64 11.12
C GLY A 414 -37.97 -14.30 10.50
N GLN A 415 -37.05 -13.39 10.22
CA GLN A 415 -37.31 -12.10 9.59
C GLN A 415 -36.57 -11.96 8.25
N PRO A 416 -37.12 -11.19 7.29
CA PRO A 416 -36.39 -10.89 6.06
C PRO A 416 -35.14 -10.07 6.37
N THR A 417 -34.04 -10.35 5.64
CA THR A 417 -32.78 -9.61 5.77
C THR A 417 -33.00 -8.14 5.45
N ALA A 418 -32.60 -7.27 6.38
CA ALA A 418 -32.53 -5.84 6.11
C ALA A 418 -31.24 -5.53 5.35
N ILE A 419 -31.38 -5.04 4.12
CA ILE A 419 -30.27 -4.62 3.28
C ILE A 419 -30.19 -3.10 3.35
N LEU A 420 -29.04 -2.59 3.79
CA LEU A 420 -28.78 -1.16 3.92
C LEU A 420 -28.17 -0.62 2.62
N SER A 421 -28.17 0.71 2.49
CA SER A 421 -27.63 1.41 1.34
C SER A 421 -26.10 1.29 1.26
N GLU A 422 -25.56 1.49 0.05
CA GLU A 422 -24.11 1.46 -0.19
C GLU A 422 -23.40 2.65 0.45
N ALA A 423 -24.07 3.80 0.54
CA ALA A 423 -23.58 5.03 1.17
C ALA A 423 -24.28 5.22 2.52
N LEU A 424 -23.66 4.66 3.56
CA LEU A 424 -24.31 4.45 4.84
C LEU A 424 -24.47 5.77 5.62
N THR A 425 -25.59 5.92 6.32
CA THR A 425 -25.80 7.01 7.29
C THR A 425 -26.18 6.47 8.67
N GLY A 426 -25.87 7.22 9.73
CA GLY A 426 -26.19 6.80 11.10
C GLY A 426 -27.69 6.65 11.33
N GLY A 427 -28.50 7.58 10.79
CA GLY A 427 -29.96 7.48 10.85
C GLY A 427 -30.50 6.23 10.18
N GLU A 428 -29.93 5.84 9.03
CA GLU A 428 -30.32 4.62 8.33
C GLU A 428 -30.04 3.36 9.16
N VAL A 429 -28.85 3.25 9.76
CA VAL A 429 -28.49 2.11 10.60
C VAL A 429 -29.45 1.97 11.79
N ILE A 430 -29.76 3.09 12.45
CA ILE A 430 -30.67 3.12 13.60
C ILE A 430 -32.07 2.71 13.17
N SER A 431 -32.63 3.31 12.11
CA SER A 431 -33.97 2.97 11.61
C SER A 431 -34.07 1.53 11.12
N ALA A 432 -33.04 1.01 10.45
CA ALA A 432 -32.98 -0.38 10.01
C ALA A 432 -32.97 -1.35 11.20
N LEU A 433 -32.17 -1.02 12.22
CA LEU A 433 -32.06 -1.83 13.43
C LEU A 433 -33.37 -1.84 14.22
N GLU A 434 -34.02 -0.69 14.41
CA GLU A 434 -35.32 -0.58 15.08
C GLU A 434 -36.41 -1.39 14.34
N ALA A 435 -36.44 -1.32 13.01
CA ALA A 435 -37.37 -2.08 12.19
C ALA A 435 -37.16 -3.60 12.34
N VAL A 436 -35.91 -4.07 12.25
CA VAL A 436 -35.58 -5.50 12.42
C VAL A 436 -35.85 -5.96 13.85
N ALA A 437 -35.52 -5.14 14.85
CA ALA A 437 -35.80 -5.43 16.25
C ALA A 437 -37.31 -5.59 16.49
N ALA A 438 -38.13 -4.74 15.88
CA ALA A 438 -39.60 -4.80 15.91
C ALA A 438 -40.21 -5.90 15.02
N GLY A 439 -39.39 -6.69 14.30
CA GLY A 439 -39.87 -7.73 13.40
C GLY A 439 -40.59 -7.21 12.16
N LYS A 440 -40.23 -6.01 11.71
CA LYS A 440 -40.73 -5.39 10.49
C LYS A 440 -39.69 -5.54 9.38
N PRO A 441 -40.10 -5.79 8.13
CA PRO A 441 -39.19 -5.77 7.00
C PRO A 441 -38.60 -4.37 6.86
N TYR A 442 -37.29 -4.31 6.69
CA TYR A 442 -36.60 -3.08 6.32
C TYR A 442 -36.02 -3.24 4.92
N GLN A 443 -36.28 -2.25 4.08
CA GLN A 443 -35.58 -2.03 2.84
C GLN A 443 -35.10 -0.58 2.89
N ALA A 444 -33.82 -0.36 2.59
CA ALA A 444 -33.33 1.00 2.41
C ALA A 444 -34.26 1.71 1.43
N SER A 445 -34.70 2.92 1.78
CA SER A 445 -35.44 3.76 0.84
C SER A 445 -34.49 4.12 -0.29
N SER A 446 -34.50 3.34 -1.36
CA SER A 446 -33.90 3.76 -2.62
C SER A 446 -34.68 4.99 -3.04
N ILE A 447 -34.05 6.16 -2.93
CA ILE A 447 -34.59 7.36 -3.55
C ILE A 447 -34.65 7.02 -5.04
N THR A 448 -35.85 6.67 -5.50
CA THR A 448 -36.08 6.28 -6.88
C THR A 448 -36.07 7.57 -7.66
N HIS A 449 -34.87 8.05 -7.98
CA HIS A 449 -34.72 9.23 -8.80
C HIS A 449 -35.35 8.93 -10.16
N PRO A 450 -36.23 9.81 -10.67
CA PRO A 450 -36.70 9.73 -12.04
C PRO A 450 -35.53 9.50 -12.99
N PHE A 451 -35.73 8.68 -14.02
CA PHE A 451 -34.67 8.35 -14.98
C PHE A 451 -33.97 9.58 -15.56
N VAL A 452 -34.69 10.71 -15.69
CA VAL A 452 -34.13 12.00 -16.10
C VAL A 452 -33.00 12.49 -15.18
N ILE A 453 -33.12 12.34 -13.86
CA ILE A 453 -32.07 12.72 -12.91
C ILE A 453 -30.81 11.88 -13.14
N TRP A 454 -30.98 10.58 -13.40
CA TRP A 454 -29.86 9.71 -13.75
C TRP A 454 -29.17 10.13 -15.05
N LEU A 455 -29.93 10.58 -16.06
CA LEU A 455 -29.34 11.14 -17.28
C LEU A 455 -28.61 12.46 -17.02
N LEU A 456 -29.12 13.33 -16.15
CA LEU A 456 -28.42 14.56 -15.76
C LEU A 456 -27.11 14.26 -15.01
N LEU A 457 -27.14 13.28 -14.10
CA LEU A 457 -25.94 12.80 -13.40
C LEU A 457 -24.94 12.15 -14.37
N ALA A 458 -25.41 11.35 -15.33
CA ALA A 458 -24.59 10.77 -16.39
C ALA A 458 -23.90 11.84 -17.23
N PHE A 459 -24.66 12.87 -17.63
CA PHE A 459 -24.15 14.00 -18.39
C PHE A 459 -23.10 14.79 -17.60
N GLY A 460 -23.41 15.12 -16.34
CA GLY A 460 -22.49 15.79 -15.44
C GLY A 460 -21.23 14.97 -15.16
N GLY A 461 -21.36 13.66 -14.98
CA GLY A 461 -20.25 12.72 -14.85
C GLY A 461 -19.37 12.69 -16.09
N GLY A 462 -19.97 12.67 -17.29
CA GLY A 462 -19.26 12.79 -18.56
C GLY A 462 -18.46 14.08 -18.68
N ILE A 463 -19.04 15.22 -18.29
CA ILE A 463 -18.32 16.52 -18.26
C ILE A 463 -17.15 16.44 -17.27
N LEU A 464 -17.37 15.86 -16.08
CA LEU A 464 -16.35 15.71 -15.05
C LEU A 464 -15.15 14.87 -15.52
N LEU A 465 -15.33 13.92 -16.44
CA LEU A 465 -14.22 13.12 -17.00
C LEU A 465 -13.13 13.99 -17.66
N ASN A 466 -13.49 15.19 -18.15
CA ASN A 466 -12.52 16.11 -18.73
C ASN A 466 -11.66 16.83 -17.68
N LEU A 467 -12.10 16.87 -16.41
CA LEU A 467 -11.36 17.47 -15.29
C LEU A 467 -10.41 16.47 -14.62
N MET A 468 -10.49 15.18 -14.98
CA MET A 468 -9.61 14.18 -14.40
C MET A 468 -8.16 14.36 -14.88
N PRO A 469 -7.17 14.26 -13.97
CA PRO A 469 -5.78 14.59 -14.28
C PRO A 469 -5.16 13.70 -15.37
N CYS A 470 -5.68 12.49 -15.61
CA CYS A 470 -5.18 11.60 -16.68
C CYS A 470 -5.66 11.97 -18.10
N VAL A 471 -6.71 12.77 -18.24
CA VAL A 471 -7.24 13.20 -19.55
C VAL A 471 -6.58 14.50 -20.02
N PHE A 472 -6.04 15.26 -19.07
CA PHE A 472 -5.36 16.52 -19.30
C PHE A 472 -4.22 16.49 -20.34
N PRO A 473 -3.34 15.45 -20.39
CA PRO A 473 -2.30 15.37 -21.42
C PRO A 473 -2.85 15.42 -22.86
N MET A 474 -4.01 14.79 -23.10
CA MET A 474 -4.64 14.73 -24.42
C MET A 474 -5.39 16.02 -24.75
N ILE A 475 -5.98 16.68 -23.75
CA ILE A 475 -6.62 17.99 -23.93
C ILE A 475 -5.59 19.03 -24.37
N GLY A 476 -4.40 19.06 -23.74
CA GLY A 476 -3.32 19.98 -24.12
C GLY A 476 -2.86 19.82 -25.58
N LEU A 477 -2.71 18.58 -26.04
CA LEU A 477 -2.36 18.28 -27.44
C LEU A 477 -3.45 18.76 -28.43
N LYS A 478 -4.73 18.61 -28.07
CA LYS A 478 -5.84 19.09 -28.91
C LYS A 478 -6.03 20.61 -28.87
N VAL A 479 -5.76 21.27 -27.74
CA VAL A 479 -5.72 22.74 -27.66
C VAL A 479 -4.62 23.29 -28.59
N LEU A 480 -3.45 22.65 -28.65
CA LEU A 480 -2.41 22.99 -29.63
C LEU A 480 -2.82 22.68 -31.07
N ALA A 481 -3.58 21.60 -31.31
CA ALA A 481 -4.13 21.29 -32.63
C ALA A 481 -5.13 22.37 -33.09
N PHE A 482 -6.00 22.85 -32.20
CA PHE A 482 -6.90 23.98 -32.50
C PHE A 482 -6.15 25.28 -32.76
N ALA A 483 -5.06 25.54 -32.04
CA ALA A 483 -4.22 26.70 -32.30
C ALA A 483 -3.57 26.64 -33.71
N ARG A 484 -3.26 25.44 -34.21
CA ARG A 484 -2.80 25.21 -35.59
C ARG A 484 -3.94 25.27 -36.62
N GLU A 485 -5.14 24.82 -36.23
CA GLU A 485 -6.36 24.88 -37.05
C GLU A 485 -7.05 26.25 -37.02
N ALA A 486 -6.52 27.24 -36.27
CA ALA A 486 -7.08 28.59 -36.18
C ALA A 486 -7.11 29.35 -37.51
N GLY A 487 -6.44 28.85 -38.56
CA GLY A 487 -6.53 29.32 -39.94
C GLY A 487 -7.37 28.44 -40.88
N ALA A 488 -7.97 27.35 -40.39
CA ALA A 488 -8.79 26.42 -41.17
C ALA A 488 -10.24 26.90 -41.33
N SER A 489 -10.94 26.41 -42.36
CA SER A 489 -12.34 26.75 -42.58
C SER A 489 -13.22 26.31 -41.41
N ARG A 490 -14.22 27.12 -41.03
CA ARG A 490 -15.16 26.81 -39.93
C ARG A 490 -15.82 25.44 -40.08
N HIS A 491 -16.09 25.04 -41.32
CA HIS A 491 -16.66 23.73 -41.63
C HIS A 491 -15.71 22.58 -41.26
N THR A 492 -14.41 22.73 -41.52
CA THR A 492 -13.39 21.73 -41.16
C THR A 492 -13.29 21.54 -39.64
N VAL A 493 -13.28 22.65 -38.89
CA VAL A 493 -13.20 22.61 -37.42
C VAL A 493 -14.42 21.91 -36.80
N ILE A 494 -15.62 22.21 -37.30
CA ILE A 494 -16.86 21.56 -36.84
C ILE A 494 -16.88 20.07 -37.24
N LYS A 495 -16.46 19.72 -38.46
CA LYS A 495 -16.36 18.33 -38.91
C LYS A 495 -15.42 17.52 -38.01
N ASN A 496 -14.24 18.06 -37.69
CA ASN A 496 -13.29 17.42 -36.76
C ASN A 496 -13.89 17.33 -35.34
N GLY A 497 -14.61 18.36 -34.90
CA GLY A 497 -15.48 18.41 -33.72
C GLY A 497 -16.41 17.20 -33.59
N LEU A 498 -17.21 16.99 -34.63
CA LEU A 498 -18.21 15.92 -34.71
C LEU A 498 -17.57 14.53 -34.81
N LEU A 499 -16.49 14.38 -35.58
CA LEU A 499 -15.79 13.10 -35.72
C LEU A 499 -15.15 12.65 -34.40
N TYR A 500 -14.54 13.57 -33.65
CA TYR A 500 -14.06 13.28 -32.30
C TYR A 500 -15.21 12.83 -31.38
N SER A 501 -16.31 13.58 -31.39
CA SER A 501 -17.50 13.28 -30.58
C SER A 501 -18.08 11.90 -30.93
N ALA A 502 -18.11 11.55 -32.22
CA ALA A 502 -18.53 10.24 -32.70
C ALA A 502 -17.61 9.13 -32.17
N GLY A 503 -16.29 9.34 -32.16
CA GLY A 503 -15.33 8.38 -31.58
C GLY A 503 -15.56 8.12 -30.10
N VAL A 504 -15.85 9.16 -29.31
CA VAL A 504 -16.20 9.05 -27.88
C VAL A 504 -17.51 8.29 -27.70
N ILE A 505 -18.57 8.68 -28.42
CA ILE A 505 -19.90 8.06 -28.31
C ILE A 505 -19.86 6.58 -28.71
N VAL A 506 -19.18 6.24 -29.82
CA VAL A 506 -19.02 4.85 -30.27
C VAL A 506 -18.29 4.02 -29.22
N SER A 507 -17.27 4.59 -28.55
CA SER A 507 -16.55 3.90 -27.47
C SER A 507 -17.46 3.58 -26.27
N PHE A 508 -18.27 4.53 -25.81
CA PHE A 508 -19.22 4.30 -24.71
C PHE A 508 -20.36 3.35 -25.08
N ILE A 509 -20.86 3.41 -26.32
CA ILE A 509 -21.87 2.44 -26.81
C ILE A 509 -21.27 1.05 -26.89
N THR A 510 -20.02 0.92 -27.34
CA THR A 510 -19.31 -0.37 -27.42
C THR A 510 -19.14 -0.96 -26.02
N LEU A 511 -18.76 -0.13 -25.03
CA LEU A 511 -18.70 -0.54 -23.62
C LEU A 511 -20.07 -0.96 -23.08
N ALA A 512 -21.14 -0.20 -23.38
CA ALA A 512 -22.50 -0.56 -22.99
C ALA A 512 -22.94 -1.91 -23.60
N GLY A 513 -22.64 -2.13 -24.88
CA GLY A 513 -22.92 -3.38 -25.59
C GLY A 513 -22.20 -4.57 -24.97
N LEU A 514 -20.93 -4.40 -24.58
CA LEU A 514 -20.16 -5.42 -23.86
C LEU A 514 -20.81 -5.76 -22.51
N ILE A 515 -21.25 -4.76 -21.75
CA ILE A 515 -21.92 -4.95 -20.46
C ILE A 515 -23.25 -5.68 -20.63
N ILE A 516 -24.03 -5.34 -21.65
CA ILE A 516 -25.30 -6.01 -21.97
C ILE A 516 -25.06 -7.48 -22.35
N ALA A 517 -24.04 -7.75 -23.16
CA ALA A 517 -23.66 -9.12 -23.52
C ALA A 517 -23.25 -9.95 -22.30
N LEU A 518 -22.52 -9.34 -21.35
CA LEU A 518 -22.14 -9.97 -20.08
C LEU A 518 -23.34 -10.18 -19.15
N LYS A 519 -24.31 -9.24 -19.11
CA LYS A 519 -25.57 -9.41 -18.36
C LYS A 519 -26.36 -10.60 -18.90
N ALA A 520 -26.35 -10.81 -20.22
CA ALA A 520 -27.02 -11.94 -20.86
C ALA A 520 -26.35 -13.31 -20.57
N SER A 521 -25.04 -13.34 -20.28
CA SER A 521 -24.33 -14.58 -19.93
C SER A 521 -24.49 -15.00 -18.46
N GLY A 522 -25.29 -14.27 -17.67
CA GLY A 522 -25.50 -14.54 -16.24
C GLY A 522 -24.24 -14.35 -15.38
N SER A 523 -23.15 -13.85 -15.96
CA SER A 523 -21.88 -13.63 -15.28
C SER A 523 -21.90 -12.23 -14.66
N SER A 524 -22.09 -12.16 -13.35
CA SER A 524 -21.97 -10.90 -12.61
C SER A 524 -20.51 -10.46 -12.54
N VAL A 525 -20.07 -9.67 -13.52
CA VAL A 525 -18.76 -9.00 -13.46
C VAL A 525 -18.90 -7.79 -12.55
N GLY A 526 -18.52 -7.94 -11.29
CA GLY A 526 -18.38 -6.82 -10.36
C GLY A 526 -17.31 -5.86 -10.87
N TRP A 527 -17.63 -4.58 -11.00
CA TRP A 527 -16.61 -3.56 -11.24
C TRP A 527 -15.74 -3.45 -9.99
N GLY A 528 -14.42 -3.53 -10.14
CA GLY A 528 -13.48 -3.43 -9.02
C GLY A 528 -12.74 -4.73 -8.65
N PHE A 529 -13.13 -5.90 -9.18
CA PHE A 529 -12.31 -7.13 -9.06
C PHE A 529 -10.89 -6.95 -9.61
N GLN A 530 -10.73 -6.05 -10.58
CA GLN A 530 -9.44 -5.66 -11.12
C GLN A 530 -8.51 -5.09 -10.03
N MET A 531 -9.07 -4.36 -9.05
CA MET A 531 -8.31 -3.81 -7.91
C MET A 531 -7.96 -4.85 -6.84
N GLN A 532 -8.45 -6.09 -6.97
CA GLN A 532 -8.00 -7.23 -6.14
C GLN A 532 -6.82 -7.98 -6.78
N SER A 533 -6.48 -7.70 -8.04
CA SER A 533 -5.34 -8.30 -8.72
C SER A 533 -4.08 -7.45 -8.48
N PRO A 534 -3.04 -7.98 -7.82
CA PRO A 534 -1.80 -7.23 -7.56
C PRO A 534 -1.16 -6.74 -8.87
N GLY A 535 -1.16 -7.56 -9.92
CA GLY A 535 -0.61 -7.19 -11.23
C GLY A 535 -1.36 -6.04 -11.91
N PHE A 536 -2.69 -6.01 -11.82
CA PHE A 536 -3.47 -4.90 -12.38
C PHE A 536 -3.24 -3.59 -11.60
N VAL A 537 -3.19 -3.67 -10.26
CA VAL A 537 -2.89 -2.51 -9.39
C VAL A 537 -1.49 -1.98 -9.67
N LEU A 538 -0.49 -2.87 -9.78
CA LEU A 538 0.88 -2.52 -10.15
C LEU A 538 0.93 -1.83 -11.53
N GLY A 539 0.28 -2.41 -12.55
CA GLY A 539 0.24 -1.83 -13.89
C GLY A 539 -0.40 -0.44 -13.92
N THR A 540 -1.47 -0.25 -13.13
CA THR A 540 -2.12 1.06 -12.97
C THR A 540 -1.18 2.04 -12.27
N CYS A 541 -0.45 1.60 -11.23
CA CYS A 541 0.53 2.41 -10.52
C CYS A 541 1.65 2.89 -11.46
N VAL A 542 2.23 1.98 -12.26
CA VAL A 542 3.22 2.32 -13.31
C VAL A 542 2.65 3.38 -14.26
N LEU A 543 1.42 3.17 -14.76
CA LEU A 543 0.78 4.11 -15.67
C LEU A 543 0.63 5.50 -15.04
N MET A 544 0.21 5.59 -13.78
CA MET A 544 0.06 6.87 -13.07
C MET A 544 1.39 7.60 -12.92
N VAL A 545 2.48 6.88 -12.61
CA VAL A 545 3.83 7.45 -12.53
C VAL A 545 4.28 7.96 -13.89
N VAL A 546 4.14 7.16 -14.95
CA VAL A 546 4.53 7.53 -16.32
C VAL A 546 3.76 8.74 -16.83
N LEU A 547 2.44 8.78 -16.61
CA LEU A 547 1.60 9.93 -16.97
C LEU A 547 1.93 11.17 -16.12
N GLY A 548 2.14 11.01 -14.82
CA GLY A 548 2.59 12.08 -13.92
C GLY A 548 3.91 12.69 -14.35
N LEU A 549 4.88 11.87 -14.74
CA LEU A 549 6.19 12.30 -15.25
C LEU A 549 6.10 13.00 -16.60
N SER A 550 5.19 12.56 -17.46
CA SER A 550 4.88 13.25 -18.73
C SER A 550 4.27 14.64 -18.48
N LEU A 551 3.33 14.75 -17.51
CA LEU A 551 2.75 16.03 -17.10
C LEU A 551 3.77 16.94 -16.40
N ALA A 552 4.69 16.38 -15.61
CA ALA A 552 5.80 17.12 -15.01
C ALA A 552 6.82 17.64 -16.05
N GLY A 553 6.71 17.21 -17.32
CA GLY A 553 7.58 17.66 -18.42
C GLY A 553 8.94 16.94 -18.44
N THR A 554 9.08 15.82 -17.74
CA THR A 554 10.33 15.04 -17.75
C THR A 554 10.58 14.38 -19.10
N PHE A 555 9.52 14.03 -19.83
CA PHE A 555 9.51 13.61 -21.22
C PHE A 555 8.13 13.91 -21.84
N GLU A 556 8.04 13.94 -23.17
CA GLU A 556 6.76 14.14 -23.87
C GLU A 556 6.28 12.85 -24.51
N ILE A 557 5.08 12.39 -24.11
CA ILE A 557 4.33 11.35 -24.82
C ILE A 557 3.79 11.96 -26.12
N GLY A 558 4.65 12.12 -27.14
CA GLY A 558 4.32 13.03 -28.24
C GLY A 558 4.91 12.67 -29.59
N SER A 559 6.23 12.58 -29.75
CA SER A 559 6.80 12.65 -31.10
C SER A 559 6.42 11.51 -32.06
N SER A 560 6.03 10.33 -31.55
CA SER A 560 5.69 9.14 -32.35
C SER A 560 4.21 8.76 -32.27
N PHE A 561 3.56 8.89 -31.11
CA PHE A 561 2.12 8.64 -30.95
C PHE A 561 1.25 9.81 -31.44
N ALA A 562 1.71 11.05 -31.28
CA ALA A 562 1.04 12.20 -31.87
C ALA A 562 1.14 12.21 -33.39
N GLY A 563 2.08 11.50 -34.02
CA GLY A 563 2.09 11.34 -35.49
C GLY A 563 0.93 10.48 -36.01
N ILE A 564 0.48 9.49 -35.23
CA ILE A 564 -0.66 8.62 -35.55
C ILE A 564 -1.98 9.32 -35.19
N ALA A 565 -2.02 10.05 -34.06
CA ALA A 565 -3.19 10.84 -33.64
C ALA A 565 -3.35 12.18 -34.39
N ALA A 566 -2.26 12.76 -34.92
CA ALA A 566 -2.25 13.95 -35.77
C ALA A 566 -2.29 13.61 -37.27
N GLY A 567 -2.46 12.34 -37.62
CA GLY A 567 -2.74 11.91 -38.98
C GLY A 567 -1.52 11.89 -39.91
N ALA A 568 -0.84 10.75 -39.96
CA ALA A 568 -0.32 10.26 -41.23
C ALA A 568 -1.53 9.74 -42.07
N GLY A 569 -2.44 10.64 -42.49
CA GLY A 569 -3.72 10.33 -43.15
C GLY A 569 -4.76 11.47 -43.06
N ASP A 570 -5.97 11.27 -43.61
CA ASP A 570 -7.08 12.27 -43.60
C ASP A 570 -7.36 12.79 -42.18
N ALA A 571 -7.37 14.12 -42.02
CA ALA A 571 -7.53 14.82 -40.75
C ALA A 571 -8.83 14.44 -40.00
N GLY A 572 -9.86 14.01 -40.74
CA GLY A 572 -11.10 13.50 -40.15
C GLY A 572 -10.94 12.17 -39.43
N VAL A 573 -10.20 11.23 -40.02
CA VAL A 573 -9.96 9.90 -39.45
C VAL A 573 -9.13 10.01 -38.16
N GLY A 574 -8.09 10.86 -38.17
CA GLY A 574 -7.29 11.14 -36.97
C GLY A 574 -8.13 11.70 -35.81
N SER A 575 -9.10 12.57 -36.10
CA SER A 575 -10.00 13.13 -35.09
C SER A 575 -10.92 12.09 -34.46
N PHE A 576 -11.45 11.14 -35.25
CA PHE A 576 -12.26 10.03 -34.73
C PHE A 576 -11.47 9.11 -33.79
N PHE A 577 -10.29 8.64 -34.22
CA PHE A 577 -9.44 7.79 -33.38
C PHE A 577 -8.90 8.52 -32.14
N SER A 578 -8.70 9.83 -32.23
CA SER A 578 -8.36 10.65 -31.05
C SER A 578 -9.46 10.62 -29.99
N GLY A 579 -10.74 10.51 -30.37
CA GLY A 579 -11.86 10.34 -29.44
C GLY A 579 -11.86 8.97 -28.75
N ILE A 580 -11.59 7.91 -29.52
CA ILE A 580 -11.44 6.55 -29.00
C ILE A 580 -10.29 6.48 -27.99
N LEU A 581 -9.12 7.02 -28.38
CA LEU A 581 -7.92 7.02 -27.54
C LEU A 581 -8.13 7.82 -26.25
N ALA A 582 -8.82 8.98 -26.33
CA ALA A 582 -9.16 9.75 -25.14
C ALA A 582 -10.01 8.94 -24.14
N THR A 583 -10.97 8.15 -24.63
CA THR A 583 -11.82 7.29 -23.80
C THR A 583 -11.01 6.14 -23.19
N ALA A 584 -10.13 5.51 -23.97
CA ALA A 584 -9.27 4.42 -23.50
C ALA A 584 -8.29 4.87 -22.40
N VAL A 585 -7.64 6.02 -22.57
CA VAL A 585 -6.68 6.57 -21.60
C VAL A 585 -7.38 7.08 -20.32
N ALA A 586 -8.64 7.52 -20.41
CA ALA A 586 -9.43 7.94 -19.25
C ALA A 586 -9.87 6.76 -18.36
N THR A 587 -9.90 5.53 -18.88
CA THR A 587 -10.46 4.36 -18.20
C THR A 587 -9.76 4.02 -16.86
N PRO A 588 -8.41 4.02 -16.75
CA PRO A 588 -7.74 3.61 -15.52
C PRO A 588 -7.97 4.52 -14.31
N CYS A 589 -8.14 5.83 -14.53
CA CYS A 589 -8.41 6.78 -13.45
C CYS A 589 -9.91 6.93 -13.13
N THR A 590 -10.77 6.57 -14.07
CA THR A 590 -12.22 6.55 -13.87
C THR A 590 -12.71 5.25 -13.26
N ALA A 591 -11.93 4.16 -13.33
CA ALA A 591 -12.31 2.84 -12.86
C ALA A 591 -12.87 2.82 -11.42
N PRO A 592 -12.28 3.48 -10.41
CA PRO A 592 -12.88 3.51 -9.06
C PRO A 592 -14.21 4.28 -8.98
N GLY A 593 -14.40 5.31 -9.81
CA GLY A 593 -15.62 6.13 -9.83
C GLY A 593 -16.74 5.58 -10.71
N LEU A 594 -16.42 4.77 -11.71
CA LEU A 594 -17.38 4.19 -12.66
C LEU A 594 -18.26 3.10 -12.03
N GLY A 595 -17.99 2.69 -10.79
CA GLY A 595 -18.76 1.68 -10.07
C GLY A 595 -20.26 2.01 -9.97
N ALA A 596 -20.61 3.28 -9.74
CA ALA A 596 -22.01 3.72 -9.70
C ALA A 596 -22.71 3.64 -11.08
N ALA A 597 -21.98 3.99 -12.15
CA ALA A 597 -22.49 3.87 -13.52
C ALA A 597 -22.65 2.41 -13.94
N LEU A 598 -21.76 1.51 -13.49
CA LEU A 598 -21.92 0.08 -13.74
C LEU A 598 -23.03 -0.54 -12.89
N GLY A 599 -23.18 -0.13 -11.62
CA GLY A 599 -24.30 -0.53 -10.77
C GLY A 599 -25.64 -0.17 -11.39
N PHE A 600 -25.76 1.05 -11.93
CA PHE A 600 -26.92 1.47 -12.72
C PHE A 600 -27.16 0.57 -13.95
N ALA A 601 -26.11 0.21 -14.68
CA ALA A 601 -26.20 -0.62 -15.89
C ALA A 601 -26.53 -2.09 -15.60
N MET A 602 -26.13 -2.61 -14.43
CA MET A 602 -26.32 -3.99 -14.00
C MET A 602 -27.66 -4.22 -13.29
N ASP A 603 -28.41 -3.15 -12.99
CA ASP A 603 -29.74 -3.26 -12.39
C ASP A 603 -30.65 -4.15 -13.24
N LYS A 604 -31.28 -5.13 -12.60
CA LYS A 604 -32.10 -6.17 -13.24
C LYS A 604 -33.36 -5.58 -13.85
N ASP A 605 -33.90 -4.55 -13.22
CA ASP A 605 -35.15 -3.89 -13.62
C ASP A 605 -34.96 -2.90 -14.79
N ARG A 606 -33.70 -2.68 -15.22
CA ARG A 606 -33.37 -1.73 -16.28
C ARG A 606 -33.38 -2.38 -17.66
N SER A 607 -34.06 -1.71 -18.58
CA SER A 607 -34.14 -2.10 -19.99
C SER A 607 -32.82 -1.82 -20.73
N THR A 608 -32.54 -2.62 -21.76
CA THR A 608 -31.35 -2.46 -22.61
C THR A 608 -31.23 -1.05 -23.21
N SER A 609 -32.35 -0.44 -23.57
CA SER A 609 -32.40 0.91 -24.14
C SER A 609 -32.00 1.99 -23.13
N GLU A 610 -32.40 1.85 -21.86
CA GLU A 610 -32.01 2.77 -20.79
C GLU A 610 -30.50 2.73 -20.53
N THR A 611 -29.88 1.54 -20.55
CA THR A 611 -28.42 1.39 -20.41
C THR A 611 -27.67 2.04 -21.57
N ILE A 612 -28.09 1.79 -22.82
CA ILE A 612 -27.46 2.40 -24.01
C ILE A 612 -27.61 3.93 -23.97
N LEU A 613 -28.81 4.42 -23.63
CA LEU A 613 -29.07 5.86 -23.53
C LEU A 613 -28.21 6.50 -22.44
N PHE A 614 -28.10 5.88 -21.28
CA PHE A 614 -27.28 6.36 -20.16
C PHE A 614 -25.81 6.52 -20.56
N PHE A 615 -25.19 5.48 -21.14
CA PHE A 615 -23.80 5.55 -21.62
C PHE A 615 -23.60 6.53 -22.78
N THR A 616 -24.58 6.66 -23.66
CA THR A 616 -24.56 7.68 -24.73
C THR A 616 -24.53 9.09 -24.13
N VAL A 617 -25.30 9.34 -23.08
CA VAL A 617 -25.33 10.63 -22.38
C VAL A 617 -24.02 10.92 -21.64
N ILE A 618 -23.36 9.91 -21.05
CA ILE A 618 -21.98 10.06 -20.52
C ILE A 618 -21.03 10.48 -21.65
N GLY A 619 -21.07 9.79 -22.78
CA GLY A 619 -20.24 10.11 -23.95
C GLY A 619 -20.50 11.51 -24.49
N LEU A 620 -21.76 11.94 -24.55
CA LEU A 620 -22.12 13.32 -24.92
C LEU A 620 -21.57 14.34 -23.93
N GLY A 621 -21.66 14.07 -22.62
CA GLY A 621 -21.08 14.93 -21.59
C GLY A 621 -19.56 15.06 -21.73
N MET A 622 -18.86 13.96 -22.02
CA MET A 622 -17.41 13.96 -22.25
C MET A 622 -17.04 14.71 -23.53
N ALA A 623 -17.80 14.55 -24.62
CA ALA A 623 -17.54 15.23 -25.89
C ALA A 623 -17.93 16.71 -25.91
N LEU A 624 -18.83 17.13 -25.00
CA LEU A 624 -19.44 18.48 -25.00
C LEU A 624 -18.41 19.61 -25.01
N PRO A 625 -17.38 19.66 -24.13
CA PRO A 625 -16.45 20.80 -24.10
C PRO A 625 -15.75 21.00 -25.44
N TYR A 626 -15.34 19.91 -26.09
CA TYR A 626 -14.69 19.94 -27.39
C TYR A 626 -15.64 20.38 -28.49
N LEU A 627 -16.82 19.77 -28.56
CA LEU A 627 -17.85 20.10 -29.55
C LEU A 627 -18.27 21.58 -29.46
N LEU A 628 -18.39 22.09 -28.23
CA LEU A 628 -18.78 23.48 -27.97
C LEU A 628 -17.68 24.46 -28.41
N LEU A 629 -16.40 24.15 -28.15
CA LEU A 629 -15.27 24.93 -28.67
C LEU A 629 -15.18 24.90 -30.20
N SER A 630 -15.53 23.78 -30.85
CA SER A 630 -15.55 23.67 -32.31
C SER A 630 -16.69 24.47 -32.97
N ILE A 631 -17.88 24.49 -32.37
CA ILE A 631 -19.06 25.20 -32.90
C ILE A 631 -18.97 26.71 -32.66
N PHE A 632 -18.47 27.10 -31.49
CA PHE A 632 -18.38 28.48 -31.01
C PHE A 632 -16.93 28.96 -30.92
N PRO A 633 -16.30 29.36 -32.05
CA PRO A 633 -14.90 29.81 -32.07
C PRO A 633 -14.66 31.07 -31.20
N ARG A 634 -15.71 31.84 -30.89
CA ARG A 634 -15.63 32.96 -29.93
C ARG A 634 -15.29 32.51 -28.51
N LEU A 635 -15.73 31.31 -28.11
CA LEU A 635 -15.38 30.76 -26.80
C LEU A 635 -13.92 30.29 -26.78
N ALA A 636 -13.44 29.72 -27.88
CA ALA A 636 -12.02 29.41 -28.04
C ALA A 636 -11.14 30.68 -27.99
N ALA A 637 -11.64 31.82 -28.48
CA ALA A 637 -10.94 33.11 -28.38
C ALA A 637 -10.89 33.69 -26.95
N LEU A 638 -11.74 33.22 -26.03
CA LEU A 638 -11.71 33.60 -24.61
C LEU A 638 -10.66 32.81 -23.81
N LEU A 639 -10.16 31.69 -24.33
CA LEU A 639 -9.14 30.90 -23.65
C LEU A 639 -7.80 31.63 -23.64
N PRO A 640 -7.08 31.67 -22.49
CA PRO A 640 -5.75 32.27 -22.42
C PRO A 640 -4.79 31.51 -23.35
N ARG A 641 -3.92 32.25 -24.04
CA ARG A 641 -2.96 31.67 -24.98
C ARG A 641 -2.09 30.62 -24.27
N PRO A 642 -1.78 29.48 -24.91
CA PRO A 642 -0.89 28.48 -24.34
C PRO A 642 0.48 29.13 -24.06
N GLY A 643 0.96 28.96 -22.83
CA GLY A 643 2.16 29.62 -22.31
C GLY A 643 2.52 29.09 -20.92
N GLU A 644 3.19 29.89 -20.09
CA GLU A 644 3.68 29.46 -18.77
C GLU A 644 2.58 28.98 -17.81
N TRP A 645 1.41 29.63 -17.83
CA TRP A 645 0.27 29.24 -16.98
C TRP A 645 -0.18 27.80 -17.26
N MET A 646 -0.15 27.38 -18.53
CA MET A 646 -0.58 26.06 -18.97
C MET A 646 0.42 25.00 -18.53
N GLU A 647 1.72 25.29 -18.61
CA GLU A 647 2.75 24.40 -18.09
C GLU A 647 2.70 24.31 -16.56
N THR A 648 2.43 25.41 -15.85
CA THR A 648 2.24 25.38 -14.39
C THR A 648 1.03 24.52 -14.00
N LEU A 649 -0.10 24.67 -14.71
CA LEU A 649 -1.29 23.85 -14.48
C LEU A 649 -1.02 22.37 -14.76
N LYS A 650 -0.34 22.06 -15.88
CA LYS A 650 0.05 20.71 -16.26
C LYS A 650 0.94 20.06 -15.20
N GLN A 651 1.96 20.77 -14.72
CA GLN A 651 2.85 20.31 -13.64
C GLN A 651 2.10 20.15 -12.31
N ALA A 652 1.20 21.08 -11.97
CA ALA A 652 0.37 20.98 -10.78
C ALA A 652 -0.52 19.71 -10.79
N MET A 653 -1.02 19.31 -11.97
CA MET A 653 -1.82 18.09 -12.14
C MET A 653 -0.99 16.79 -12.10
N ALA A 654 0.33 16.85 -12.11
CA ALA A 654 1.18 15.69 -11.87
C ALA A 654 1.12 15.22 -10.40
N PHE A 655 0.99 16.14 -9.43
CA PHE A 655 0.98 15.80 -8.01
C PHE A 655 -0.21 14.90 -7.60
N PRO A 656 -1.46 15.15 -8.03
CA PRO A 656 -2.56 14.21 -7.81
C PRO A 656 -2.31 12.81 -8.39
N LEU A 657 -1.64 12.70 -9.55
CA LEU A 657 -1.30 11.38 -10.13
C LEU A 657 -0.27 10.64 -9.28
N PHE A 658 0.75 11.34 -8.78
CA PHE A 658 1.71 10.74 -7.85
C PHE A 658 1.07 10.35 -6.51
N ALA A 659 0.19 11.20 -5.97
CA ALA A 659 -0.56 10.89 -4.75
C ALA A 659 -1.44 9.64 -4.94
N TYR A 660 -2.10 9.52 -6.11
CA TYR A 660 -2.89 8.35 -6.44
C TYR A 660 -2.01 7.09 -6.65
N ALA A 661 -0.82 7.22 -7.25
CA ALA A 661 0.15 6.12 -7.35
C ALA A 661 0.60 5.62 -5.96
N LEU A 662 0.84 6.52 -5.01
CA LEU A 662 1.16 6.18 -3.61
C LEU A 662 -0.03 5.49 -2.92
N TYR A 663 -1.26 5.94 -3.15
CA TYR A 663 -2.45 5.25 -2.67
C TYR A 663 -2.54 3.82 -3.24
N LEU A 664 -2.24 3.63 -4.53
CA LEU A 664 -2.22 2.30 -5.15
C LEU A 664 -1.10 1.41 -4.58
N LEU A 665 0.06 1.95 -4.21
CA LEU A 665 1.10 1.20 -3.51
C LEU A 665 0.64 0.74 -2.12
N TRP A 666 -0.09 1.59 -1.39
CA TRP A 666 -0.69 1.20 -0.11
C TRP A 666 -1.73 0.08 -0.29
N VAL A 667 -2.56 0.16 -1.34
CA VAL A 667 -3.48 -0.92 -1.71
C VAL A 667 -2.72 -2.20 -2.08
N LEU A 668 -1.66 -2.10 -2.88
CA LEU A 668 -0.83 -3.22 -3.30
C LEU A 668 -0.21 -3.95 -2.10
N ASN A 669 0.24 -3.19 -1.09
CA ASN A 669 0.73 -3.73 0.19
C ASN A 669 -0.33 -4.50 0.98
N ALA A 670 -1.61 -4.18 0.81
CA ALA A 670 -2.69 -4.94 1.43
C ALA A 670 -3.05 -6.22 0.64
N LEU A 671 -2.64 -6.32 -0.63
CA LEU A 671 -2.93 -7.46 -1.50
C LEU A 671 -1.82 -8.52 -1.48
N VAL A 672 -0.57 -8.09 -1.30
CA VAL A 672 0.62 -8.95 -1.28
C VAL A 672 0.97 -9.36 0.15
N ASP A 673 1.35 -10.64 0.34
CA ASP A 673 1.73 -11.18 1.66
C ASP A 673 3.18 -10.86 2.05
N ASP A 674 4.05 -10.63 1.08
CA ASP A 674 5.45 -10.25 1.29
C ASP A 674 5.63 -8.72 1.23
N ALA A 675 5.82 -8.10 2.40
CA ALA A 675 6.09 -6.67 2.50
C ALA A 675 7.42 -6.27 1.83
N GLY A 676 8.39 -7.20 1.70
CA GLY A 676 9.66 -6.98 1.00
C GLY A 676 9.46 -6.75 -0.49
N TRP A 677 8.48 -7.41 -1.10
CA TRP A 677 8.17 -7.24 -2.52
C TRP A 677 7.63 -5.84 -2.84
N VAL A 678 6.86 -5.21 -1.94
CA VAL A 678 6.34 -3.84 -2.14
C VAL A 678 7.46 -2.80 -2.15
N ARG A 679 8.50 -3.02 -1.33
CA ARG A 679 9.73 -2.21 -1.39
C ARG A 679 10.40 -2.35 -2.75
N ASP A 680 10.53 -3.57 -3.26
CA ASP A 680 11.15 -3.83 -4.56
C ASP A 680 10.32 -3.22 -5.71
N ALA A 681 8.99 -3.26 -5.61
CA ALA A 681 8.08 -2.54 -6.50
C ALA A 681 8.30 -1.02 -6.46
N SER A 682 8.51 -0.44 -5.28
CA SER A 682 8.80 0.99 -5.12
C SER A 682 10.13 1.39 -5.75
N LEU A 683 11.17 0.56 -5.60
CA LEU A 683 12.45 0.75 -6.28
C LEU A 683 12.30 0.60 -7.81
N GLY A 684 11.51 -0.36 -8.25
CA GLY A 684 11.18 -0.53 -9.66
C GLY A 684 10.46 0.68 -10.26
N LEU A 685 9.53 1.30 -9.53
CA LEU A 685 8.89 2.56 -9.96
C LEU A 685 9.91 3.71 -10.07
N ALA A 686 10.91 3.77 -9.19
CA ALA A 686 11.99 4.75 -9.29
C ALA A 686 12.87 4.50 -10.54
N LEU A 687 13.17 3.23 -10.87
CA LEU A 687 13.88 2.88 -12.11
C LEU A 687 13.07 3.21 -13.36
N ILE A 688 11.76 2.99 -13.33
CA ILE A 688 10.85 3.42 -14.39
C ILE A 688 10.88 4.94 -14.52
N ALA A 689 10.83 5.69 -13.41
CA ALA A 689 10.94 7.14 -13.44
C ALA A 689 12.28 7.63 -14.03
N ALA A 690 13.38 6.98 -13.66
CA ALA A 690 14.70 7.25 -14.23
C ALA A 690 14.73 6.96 -15.73
N SER A 691 14.11 5.86 -16.18
CA SER A 691 14.03 5.53 -17.61
C SER A 691 13.24 6.57 -18.42
N CYS A 692 12.13 7.08 -17.87
CA CYS A 692 11.34 8.16 -18.47
C CYS A 692 12.16 9.45 -18.58
N TRP A 693 12.91 9.81 -17.53
CA TRP A 693 13.81 10.95 -17.55
C TRP A 693 14.94 10.79 -18.57
N ILE A 694 15.54 9.59 -18.68
CA ILE A 694 16.55 9.29 -19.71
C ILE A 694 15.96 9.47 -21.11
N LEU A 695 14.74 8.98 -21.33
CA LEU A 695 14.05 9.14 -22.60
C LEU A 695 13.88 10.62 -22.94
N GLY A 696 13.37 11.44 -22.02
CA GLY A 696 13.16 12.86 -22.26
C GLY A 696 14.44 13.66 -22.49
N ARG A 697 15.52 13.34 -21.78
CA ARG A 697 16.78 14.08 -21.85
C ARG A 697 17.64 13.72 -23.07
N TRP A 698 17.70 12.45 -23.46
CA TRP A 698 18.59 11.98 -24.53
C TRP A 698 17.88 11.65 -25.84
N ALA A 699 16.56 11.42 -25.86
CA ALA A 699 15.81 11.22 -27.11
C ALA A 699 15.30 12.53 -27.75
N ALA A 700 15.64 13.68 -27.15
CA ALA A 700 15.18 14.99 -27.58
C ALA A 700 15.64 15.34 -29.02
N PRO A 701 14.86 16.10 -29.81
CA PRO A 701 15.15 16.35 -31.22
C PRO A 701 16.44 17.14 -31.50
N HIS A 702 16.96 17.87 -30.50
CA HIS A 702 18.18 18.68 -30.62
C HIS A 702 19.48 17.87 -30.43
N ARG A 703 19.38 16.56 -30.14
CA ARG A 703 20.51 15.65 -29.96
C ARG A 703 20.87 14.93 -31.26
N THR A 704 22.10 14.44 -31.36
CA THR A 704 22.55 13.64 -32.52
C THR A 704 21.76 12.33 -32.63
N ASP A 705 21.66 11.77 -33.83
CA ASP A 705 20.92 10.52 -34.04
C ASP A 705 21.52 9.33 -33.29
N ALA A 706 22.84 9.34 -33.06
CA ALA A 706 23.52 8.35 -32.23
C ALA A 706 23.09 8.47 -30.75
N GLU A 707 23.18 9.67 -30.16
CA GLU A 707 22.73 9.92 -28.78
C GLU A 707 21.25 9.56 -28.58
N ARG A 708 20.39 9.90 -29.55
CA ARG A 708 18.95 9.57 -29.51
C ARG A 708 18.71 8.07 -29.56
N ARG A 709 19.48 7.34 -30.38
CA ARG A 709 19.38 5.88 -30.50
C ARG A 709 19.82 5.21 -29.18
N TYR A 710 20.96 5.60 -28.64
CA TYR A 710 21.44 5.06 -27.35
C TYR A 710 20.49 5.39 -26.21
N GLY A 711 20.03 6.64 -26.11
CA GLY A 711 19.06 7.06 -25.09
C GLY A 711 17.76 6.24 -25.13
N ARG A 712 17.22 5.98 -26.32
CA ARG A 712 16.01 5.13 -26.49
C ARG A 712 16.26 3.67 -26.12
N ILE A 713 17.40 3.10 -26.52
CA ILE A 713 17.75 1.71 -26.20
C ILE A 713 17.94 1.55 -24.69
N THR A 714 18.72 2.41 -24.07
CA THR A 714 18.99 2.37 -22.62
C THR A 714 17.71 2.56 -21.82
N ALA A 715 16.90 3.58 -22.13
CA ALA A 715 15.62 3.80 -21.47
C ALA A 715 14.67 2.60 -21.67
N GLY A 716 14.59 2.06 -22.89
CA GLY A 716 13.76 0.90 -23.21
C GLY A 716 14.17 -0.36 -22.46
N LEU A 717 15.47 -0.64 -22.35
CA LEU A 717 15.99 -1.79 -21.61
C LEU A 717 15.70 -1.68 -20.10
N ILE A 718 15.90 -0.49 -19.51
CA ILE A 718 15.59 -0.27 -18.09
C ILE A 718 14.08 -0.40 -17.86
N PHE A 719 13.25 0.24 -18.69
CA PHE A 719 11.80 0.20 -18.54
C PHE A 719 11.24 -1.21 -18.69
N VAL A 720 11.55 -1.90 -19.79
CA VAL A 720 11.06 -3.25 -20.07
C VAL A 720 11.65 -4.27 -19.09
N GLY A 721 12.96 -4.18 -18.80
CA GLY A 721 13.61 -5.06 -17.84
C GLY A 721 13.01 -4.94 -16.44
N THR A 722 12.73 -3.71 -15.99
CA THR A 722 12.06 -3.48 -14.71
C THR A 722 10.64 -4.05 -14.70
N LEU A 723 9.85 -3.84 -15.76
CA LEU A 723 8.52 -4.42 -15.85
C LEU A 723 8.54 -5.95 -15.85
N VAL A 724 9.42 -6.56 -16.64
CA VAL A 724 9.56 -8.02 -16.69
C VAL A 724 9.94 -8.57 -15.32
N TYR A 725 10.84 -7.91 -14.60
CA TYR A 725 11.19 -8.28 -13.23
C TYR A 725 9.98 -8.16 -12.29
N LEU A 726 9.33 -7.01 -12.23
CA LEU A 726 8.22 -6.76 -11.29
C LEU A 726 7.03 -7.68 -11.54
N PHE A 727 6.65 -7.88 -12.81
CA PHE A 727 5.53 -8.78 -13.15
C PHE A 727 5.93 -10.26 -13.04
N GLY A 728 7.21 -10.60 -13.24
CA GLY A 728 7.73 -11.95 -13.11
C GLY A 728 7.97 -12.41 -11.67
N SER A 729 8.24 -11.46 -10.76
CA SER A 729 8.42 -11.71 -9.33
C SER A 729 7.14 -11.48 -8.51
N LEU A 730 6.04 -11.08 -9.16
CA LEU A 730 4.76 -10.79 -8.50
C LEU A 730 4.23 -12.07 -7.81
N PRO A 731 4.03 -12.06 -6.48
CA PRO A 731 3.62 -13.23 -5.70
C PRO A 731 2.15 -13.62 -5.87
#